data_AF-A0AAD8PUB9-F1
#
_entry.id   AF-A0AAD8PUB9-F1
#
_cell.length_a   1.000
_cell.length_b   1.000
_cell.length_c   1.000
_cell.angle_alpha   90.00
_cell.angle_beta   90.00
_cell.angle_gamma   90.00
#
_symmetry.space_group_name_H-M   'P 1'
#
loop_
_entity.id
_entity.type
_entity.pdbx_description
1 polymer ?
#
loop_
_entity_poly.entity_id
_entity_poly.type
_entity_poly.pdbx_seq_one_letter_code
_entity_poly.pdbx_strand_id
1 'polypeptide(L)'
;MKYFSRIGALAAALLAATPLFNGVAAQANTPTVWTEPGTGIVFNTWSATDAQTAGGMTYGFALPQDALTTDANEYIGYLQCSSKNGQGTGWCGLSLGGSMTNQLLLLAWPNAGEVLTSFRWAASYDMPSVYSGDAKLTQISSTVNATHYTLIYRCQNCFKWNHEGVTGGVSTTSGFFILGWAQAFTNPTNPSCPADVYLVQHENQGIHGAVPDASIANPSYSAWAALATKTVTGNCGGGGGATTTSAPPSSTTTRPPTGPTGVPVPSGTYDYIVVGAGAGGIPLADKLSEAGKSVLLIEKGPPSSGRWGGTMKPTWLEGTNLTRFDVPGLCNQIWRDSAGIACQDTDQMAGCVLGGGTAINAALWWKPYAQDWDYNFPNGWKSGDVAGATSRVFSRIPGTTTPSQDGKIYLTDGFNAIASGLRTGGWQELDLNANPNSKNRTFGKTPYMYSGGERGGPMATYLVSANTRSNFKLWTKTAVKRVVRRGGHITGIEVEPYQEGGFVGTVNVTPVSGRVVLSAGTFGSAKILLRSGIGPTDQLEVVKGSVDGPTMIANSSWINLPVGYNLEDHTNTDSVVSHPSTQSYDFYQAYTDPNVTDKNAYLQKRSGILAQSAPNIGPLFFEEIKGSDGITRQLQYTARMEGSLGVPDGQAITISQYLGRGATSRGRMTIGANLGTVVSTVPYLRDQNDVEAVIKGLENLQTSLKSVPNLVWNFPPPGTTVRDYVNNMIVSYSNRRANHWIGTNKLGTKDGRSSGGDSVVDVNTKVYGTDNLFVVDASIFPGMVTTNPSSYIVVAAEHAAAKILALATSTAQPQYGQCGGSTWNGSFQCATGLTCTAKDAYYSQCL
;
A
#
# COMPACT_ATOMS: atom_id res chain seq x y z
N MET A 1 -7.31 -71.19 -16.63
CA MET A 1 -8.64 -71.05 -15.97
C MET A 1 -8.84 -69.57 -15.73
N LYS A 2 -9.60 -68.83 -16.55
CA LYS A 2 -11.08 -68.75 -16.60
C LYS A 2 -11.69 -68.32 -15.25
N TYR A 3 -12.55 -67.30 -15.32
CA TYR A 3 -13.48 -66.75 -14.30
C TYR A 3 -12.80 -65.82 -13.27
N PHE A 4 -13.04 -64.50 -13.18
CA PHE A 4 -14.22 -63.68 -13.49
C PHE A 4 -13.82 -62.31 -14.05
N SER A 5 -14.38 -61.96 -15.21
CA SER A 5 -14.58 -60.58 -15.65
C SER A 5 -16.03 -60.18 -15.39
N ARG A 6 -16.29 -58.86 -15.37
CA ARG A 6 -17.60 -58.19 -15.28
C ARG A 6 -18.15 -58.00 -13.87
N ILE A 7 -17.80 -56.87 -13.25
CA ILE A 7 -18.66 -55.91 -12.54
C ILE A 7 -17.77 -54.69 -12.29
N GLY A 8 -18.09 -53.53 -12.87
CA GLY A 8 -17.35 -52.29 -12.60
C GLY A 8 -17.34 -51.25 -13.72
N ALA A 9 -17.70 -51.62 -14.96
CA ALA A 9 -17.72 -50.70 -16.10
C ALA A 9 -19.15 -50.29 -16.55
N LEU A 10 -20.16 -50.45 -15.67
CA LEU A 10 -21.56 -50.10 -15.97
C LEU A 10 -22.23 -49.25 -14.86
N ALA A 11 -21.44 -48.60 -14.01
CA ALA A 11 -21.93 -47.67 -12.97
C ALA A 11 -21.56 -46.19 -13.25
N ALA A 12 -20.91 -45.89 -14.38
CA ALA A 12 -20.47 -44.54 -14.74
C ALA A 12 -21.28 -43.91 -15.89
N ALA A 13 -22.35 -44.55 -16.37
CA ALA A 13 -23.11 -44.11 -17.56
C ALA A 13 -24.62 -43.95 -17.34
N LEU A 14 -25.12 -43.92 -16.09
CA LEU A 14 -26.56 -43.83 -15.79
C LEU A 14 -26.91 -42.88 -14.63
N LEU A 15 -26.10 -41.83 -14.45
CA LEU A 15 -26.43 -40.68 -13.59
C LEU A 15 -26.25 -39.34 -14.33
N ALA A 16 -26.42 -39.38 -15.66
CA ALA A 16 -26.48 -38.22 -16.53
C ALA A 16 -27.77 -38.27 -17.36
N ALA A 17 -28.93 -38.28 -16.69
CA ALA A 17 -30.23 -38.10 -17.34
C ALA A 17 -31.31 -37.63 -16.34
N THR A 18 -31.29 -36.32 -16.06
CA THR A 18 -32.46 -35.43 -15.75
C THR A 18 -33.28 -35.65 -14.46
N PRO A 19 -33.77 -34.56 -13.81
CA PRO A 19 -34.17 -33.31 -14.44
C PRO A 19 -33.44 -32.05 -13.95
N LEU A 20 -32.62 -31.48 -14.83
CA LEU A 20 -32.64 -30.03 -15.05
C LEU A 20 -33.98 -29.70 -15.71
N PHE A 21 -35.03 -29.59 -14.91
CA PHE A 21 -36.19 -28.76 -15.26
C PHE A 21 -36.15 -27.51 -14.38
N ASN A 22 -35.03 -26.78 -14.42
CA ASN A 22 -35.19 -25.32 -14.38
C ASN A 22 -35.82 -25.00 -15.72
N GLY A 23 -37.10 -24.61 -15.72
CA GLY A 23 -37.82 -24.25 -16.93
C GLY A 23 -36.92 -23.34 -17.76
N VAL A 24 -36.46 -23.83 -18.91
CA VAL A 24 -35.81 -22.99 -19.90
C VAL A 24 -36.91 -22.06 -20.37
N ALA A 25 -37.01 -20.89 -19.74
CA ALA A 25 -37.82 -19.81 -20.26
C ALA A 25 -37.16 -19.42 -21.59
N ALA A 26 -37.62 -20.04 -22.68
CA ALA A 26 -37.24 -19.66 -24.01
C ALA A 26 -37.66 -18.20 -24.20
N GLN A 27 -36.74 -17.38 -24.73
CA GLN A 27 -37.07 -16.00 -25.07
C GLN A 27 -38.18 -16.01 -26.12
N ALA A 28 -39.19 -15.17 -25.91
CA ALA A 28 -40.25 -15.00 -26.88
C ALA A 28 -39.64 -14.52 -28.20
N ASN A 29 -39.99 -15.18 -29.30
CA ASN A 29 -39.60 -14.77 -30.64
C ASN A 29 -40.48 -13.62 -31.17
N THR A 30 -41.74 -13.57 -30.72
CA THR A 30 -42.67 -12.48 -31.03
C THR A 30 -42.28 -11.20 -30.29
N PRO A 31 -42.22 -10.04 -30.98
CA PRO A 31 -41.85 -8.76 -30.38
C PRO A 31 -42.97 -8.24 -29.49
N THR A 32 -42.58 -7.45 -28.50
CA THR A 32 -43.48 -6.51 -27.84
C THR A 32 -43.34 -5.16 -28.52
N VAL A 33 -44.44 -4.64 -29.08
CA VAL A 33 -44.50 -3.29 -29.65
C VAL A 33 -44.50 -2.27 -28.51
N TRP A 34 -43.49 -1.40 -28.49
CA TRP A 34 -43.33 -0.38 -27.46
C TRP A 34 -43.11 0.99 -28.08
N THR A 35 -43.97 1.95 -27.73
CA THR A 35 -43.81 3.36 -28.11
C THR A 35 -43.10 4.09 -26.98
N GLU A 36 -41.93 4.66 -27.26
CA GLU A 36 -41.14 5.37 -26.27
C GLU A 36 -41.81 6.72 -25.93
N PRO A 37 -42.18 6.97 -24.67
CA PRO A 37 -43.01 8.12 -24.32
C PRO A 37 -42.39 9.51 -24.59
N GLY A 38 -41.06 9.62 -24.54
CA GLY A 38 -40.37 10.91 -24.73
C GLY A 38 -40.20 11.32 -26.20
N THR A 39 -39.91 10.37 -27.08
CA THR A 39 -39.56 10.59 -28.49
C THR A 39 -40.66 10.16 -29.46
N GLY A 40 -41.60 9.34 -29.01
CA GLY A 40 -42.68 8.77 -29.83
C GLY A 40 -42.21 7.67 -30.80
N ILE A 41 -40.99 7.17 -30.65
CA ILE A 41 -40.44 6.11 -31.50
C ILE A 41 -41.11 4.79 -31.17
N VAL A 42 -41.56 4.07 -32.20
CA VAL A 42 -42.17 2.74 -32.06
C VAL A 42 -41.11 1.66 -32.31
N PHE A 43 -40.87 0.83 -31.30
CA PHE A 43 -39.92 -0.29 -31.35
C PHE A 43 -40.65 -1.62 -31.38
N ASN A 44 -40.12 -2.59 -32.12
CA ASN A 44 -40.24 -3.99 -31.74
C ASN A 44 -39.17 -4.30 -30.69
N THR A 45 -39.56 -4.84 -29.54
CA THR A 45 -38.65 -5.16 -28.43
C THR A 45 -38.71 -6.63 -28.05
N TRP A 46 -37.58 -7.16 -27.59
CA TRP A 46 -37.45 -8.49 -27.01
C TRP A 46 -36.68 -8.40 -25.70
N SER A 47 -37.06 -9.24 -24.74
CA SER A 47 -36.52 -9.17 -23.38
C SER A 47 -35.96 -10.51 -22.91
N ALA A 48 -34.78 -10.46 -22.30
CA ALA A 48 -34.34 -11.44 -21.35
C ALA A 48 -35.04 -11.20 -20.01
N THR A 49 -35.79 -12.19 -19.52
CA THR A 49 -36.53 -12.06 -18.26
C THR A 49 -35.61 -12.17 -17.05
N ASP A 50 -36.11 -11.83 -15.86
CA ASP A 50 -35.39 -12.00 -14.59
C ASP A 50 -34.93 -13.45 -14.34
N ALA A 51 -35.60 -14.44 -14.93
CA ALA A 51 -35.20 -15.83 -14.86
C ALA A 51 -33.91 -16.11 -15.64
N GLN A 52 -33.56 -15.28 -16.63
CA GLN A 52 -32.40 -15.45 -17.50
C GLN A 52 -31.23 -14.56 -17.09
N THR A 53 -31.51 -13.37 -16.57
CA THR A 53 -30.52 -12.44 -16.03
C THR A 53 -31.19 -11.56 -14.99
N ALA A 54 -30.53 -11.35 -13.83
CA ALA A 54 -31.10 -10.53 -12.78
C ALA A 54 -31.34 -9.08 -13.27
N GLY A 55 -32.55 -8.55 -12.99
CA GLY A 55 -32.99 -7.22 -13.43
C GLY A 55 -33.37 -7.13 -14.91
N GLY A 56 -33.37 -8.26 -15.63
CA GLY A 56 -33.71 -8.34 -17.04
C GLY A 56 -32.76 -7.59 -17.97
N MET A 57 -33.04 -7.72 -19.27
CA MET A 57 -32.45 -6.89 -20.32
C MET A 57 -33.45 -6.81 -21.46
N THR A 58 -33.69 -5.61 -21.99
CA THR A 58 -34.57 -5.41 -23.17
C THR A 58 -33.78 -4.74 -24.27
N TYR A 59 -33.90 -5.23 -25.49
CA TYR A 59 -33.36 -4.59 -26.68
C TYR A 59 -34.43 -4.54 -27.77
N GLY A 60 -34.36 -3.53 -28.63
CA GLY A 60 -35.34 -3.35 -29.68
C GLY A 60 -34.82 -2.57 -30.87
N PHE A 61 -35.59 -2.64 -31.95
CA PHE A 61 -35.27 -2.01 -33.22
C PHE A 61 -36.48 -1.27 -33.79
N ALA A 62 -36.20 -0.14 -34.44
CA ALA A 62 -37.07 0.53 -35.38
C ALA A 62 -36.30 0.70 -36.70
N LEU A 63 -36.98 0.47 -37.82
CA LEU A 63 -36.39 0.35 -39.16
C LEU A 63 -37.01 1.34 -40.15
N PRO A 64 -36.29 1.65 -41.25
CA PRO A 64 -36.83 2.40 -42.38
C PRO A 64 -38.13 1.79 -42.92
N GLN A 65 -38.99 2.62 -43.50
CA GLN A 65 -40.32 2.22 -44.01
C GLN A 65 -40.26 1.05 -45.00
N ASP A 66 -39.21 0.97 -45.81
CA ASP A 66 -39.02 -0.05 -46.85
C ASP A 66 -38.19 -1.25 -46.37
N ALA A 67 -37.78 -1.29 -45.09
CA ALA A 67 -36.85 -2.29 -44.56
C ALA A 67 -37.35 -3.75 -44.59
N LEU A 68 -38.67 -3.94 -44.72
CA LEU A 68 -39.29 -5.27 -44.87
C LEU A 68 -39.31 -5.75 -46.34
N THR A 69 -38.99 -4.87 -47.29
CA THR A 69 -38.98 -5.17 -48.73
C THR A 69 -37.61 -4.98 -49.38
N THR A 70 -36.75 -4.13 -48.79
CA THR A 70 -35.38 -3.87 -49.19
C THR A 70 -34.49 -3.94 -47.96
N ASP A 71 -33.34 -4.61 -48.04
CA ASP A 71 -32.45 -4.72 -46.89
C ASP A 71 -31.95 -3.34 -46.42
N ALA A 72 -32.30 -2.97 -45.19
CA ALA A 72 -31.81 -1.74 -44.57
C ALA A 72 -30.34 -1.88 -44.17
N ASN A 73 -29.60 -0.77 -44.21
CA ASN A 73 -28.22 -0.72 -43.71
C ASN A 73 -28.09 0.00 -42.37
N GLU A 74 -29.19 0.51 -41.82
CA GLU A 74 -29.23 1.24 -40.55
C GLU A 74 -30.50 0.93 -39.77
N TYR A 75 -30.48 1.26 -38.48
CA TYR A 75 -31.63 1.15 -37.59
C TYR A 75 -31.56 2.17 -36.44
N ILE A 76 -32.68 2.37 -35.75
CA ILE A 76 -32.72 2.98 -34.42
C ILE A 76 -32.86 1.86 -33.40
N GLY A 77 -31.94 1.81 -32.44
CA GLY A 77 -31.88 0.78 -31.42
C GLY A 77 -32.32 1.31 -30.06
N TYR A 78 -32.92 0.40 -29.28
CA TYR A 78 -33.22 0.59 -27.87
C TYR A 78 -32.47 -0.46 -27.06
N LEU A 79 -31.88 -0.04 -25.94
CA LEU A 79 -31.31 -0.90 -24.91
C LEU A 79 -31.82 -0.45 -23.55
N GLN A 80 -32.29 -1.40 -22.74
CA GLN A 80 -32.48 -1.28 -21.31
C GLN A 80 -31.72 -2.42 -20.65
N CYS A 81 -30.70 -2.05 -19.88
CA CYS A 81 -29.80 -2.99 -19.24
C CYS A 81 -29.85 -2.79 -17.73
N SER A 82 -29.61 -3.87 -16.99
CA SER A 82 -29.68 -3.90 -15.55
C SER A 82 -28.41 -3.36 -14.90
N SER A 83 -28.59 -2.61 -13.81
CA SER A 83 -27.55 -2.23 -12.87
C SER A 83 -27.91 -2.78 -11.49
N LYS A 84 -27.19 -3.79 -11.03
CA LYS A 84 -27.43 -4.39 -9.71
C LYS A 84 -27.01 -3.42 -8.58
N ASN A 85 -27.84 -3.31 -7.54
CA ASN A 85 -27.57 -2.60 -6.27
C ASN A 85 -27.59 -1.06 -6.26
N GLY A 86 -28.24 -0.37 -7.18
CA GLY A 86 -28.44 1.09 -7.01
C GLY A 86 -27.26 1.97 -7.45
N GLN A 87 -26.20 1.37 -8.01
CA GLN A 87 -24.89 2.02 -8.18
C GLN A 87 -24.60 2.50 -9.62
N GLY A 88 -25.46 2.21 -10.59
CA GLY A 88 -25.23 2.55 -11.99
C GLY A 88 -23.99 1.85 -12.56
N THR A 89 -23.88 0.53 -12.38
CA THR A 89 -22.73 -0.28 -12.77
C THR A 89 -23.13 -1.45 -13.69
N GLY A 90 -22.15 -2.02 -14.40
CA GLY A 90 -22.31 -3.16 -15.29
C GLY A 90 -22.03 -2.81 -16.75
N TRP A 91 -22.20 -3.77 -17.63
CA TRP A 91 -22.24 -3.55 -19.08
C TRP A 91 -23.16 -4.56 -19.75
N CYS A 92 -23.69 -4.21 -20.91
CA CYS A 92 -24.49 -5.09 -21.73
C CYS A 92 -23.98 -5.07 -23.18
N GLY A 93 -24.16 -6.19 -23.86
CA GLY A 93 -23.69 -6.43 -25.21
C GLY A 93 -24.81 -6.94 -26.10
N LEU A 94 -24.76 -6.57 -27.38
CA LEU A 94 -25.65 -7.06 -28.44
C LEU A 94 -24.81 -7.57 -29.61
N SER A 95 -25.08 -8.78 -30.09
CA SER A 95 -24.54 -9.33 -31.32
C SER A 95 -25.64 -9.38 -32.38
N LEU A 96 -25.41 -8.68 -33.49
CA LEU A 96 -26.40 -8.60 -34.58
C LEU A 96 -26.50 -9.88 -35.41
N GLY A 97 -25.51 -10.77 -35.37
CA GLY A 97 -25.53 -12.07 -36.04
C GLY A 97 -25.62 -13.26 -35.08
N GLY A 98 -26.02 -13.03 -33.83
CA GLY A 98 -26.18 -14.08 -32.81
C GLY A 98 -24.91 -14.44 -32.08
N SER A 99 -23.96 -15.05 -32.78
CA SER A 99 -22.71 -15.50 -32.16
C SER A 99 -21.84 -14.33 -31.70
N MET A 100 -21.00 -14.54 -30.69
CA MET A 100 -19.99 -13.55 -30.29
C MET A 100 -18.93 -13.38 -31.39
N THR A 101 -18.50 -14.47 -32.00
CA THR A 101 -17.39 -14.47 -32.97
C THR A 101 -17.85 -14.08 -34.36
N ASN A 102 -17.05 -13.29 -35.07
CA ASN A 102 -17.22 -12.90 -36.48
C ASN A 102 -18.50 -12.12 -36.79
N GLN A 103 -19.04 -11.43 -35.78
CA GLN A 103 -20.22 -10.56 -35.89
C GLN A 103 -19.89 -9.16 -35.37
N LEU A 104 -20.63 -8.15 -35.83
CA LEU A 104 -20.58 -6.82 -35.22
C LEU A 104 -21.18 -6.87 -33.80
N LEU A 105 -20.38 -6.51 -32.79
CA LEU A 105 -20.80 -6.43 -31.40
C LEU A 105 -20.98 -4.97 -31.00
N LEU A 106 -22.09 -4.66 -30.33
CA LEU A 106 -22.30 -3.39 -29.66
C LEU A 106 -22.19 -3.59 -28.15
N LEU A 107 -21.29 -2.85 -27.52
CA LEU A 107 -21.14 -2.77 -26.07
C LEU A 107 -21.72 -1.45 -25.55
N ALA A 108 -22.45 -1.48 -24.43
CA ALA A 108 -22.97 -0.29 -23.73
C ALA A 108 -22.82 -0.40 -22.20
N TRP A 109 -22.41 0.69 -21.54
CA TRP A 109 -22.24 0.74 -20.08
C TRP A 109 -22.42 2.15 -19.51
N PRO A 110 -22.89 2.29 -18.26
CA PRO A 110 -22.96 3.57 -17.57
C PRO A 110 -21.58 4.01 -17.06
N ASN A 111 -21.26 5.29 -17.17
CA ASN A 111 -20.12 5.91 -16.50
C ASN A 111 -20.34 7.43 -16.38
N ALA A 112 -20.12 7.96 -15.16
CA ALA A 112 -20.32 9.37 -14.82
C ALA A 112 -21.72 9.93 -15.18
N GLY A 113 -22.77 9.10 -15.05
CA GLY A 113 -24.15 9.49 -15.35
C GLY A 113 -24.54 9.44 -16.83
N GLU A 114 -23.60 9.15 -17.72
CA GLU A 114 -23.82 8.95 -19.16
C GLU A 114 -23.74 7.47 -19.51
N VAL A 115 -24.26 7.08 -20.68
CA VAL A 115 -24.05 5.74 -21.25
C VAL A 115 -23.00 5.84 -22.35
N LEU A 116 -21.86 5.16 -22.18
CA LEU A 116 -20.86 5.02 -23.23
C LEU A 116 -21.10 3.75 -24.04
N THR A 117 -20.61 3.76 -25.27
CA THR A 117 -20.75 2.63 -26.21
C THR A 117 -19.45 2.38 -26.95
N SER A 118 -19.26 1.15 -27.42
CA SER A 118 -18.12 0.77 -28.25
C SER A 118 -18.54 -0.34 -29.22
N PHE A 119 -18.23 -0.18 -30.51
CA PHE A 119 -18.32 -1.30 -31.44
C PHE A 119 -17.10 -2.19 -31.30
N ARG A 120 -17.34 -3.50 -31.24
CA ARG A 120 -16.34 -4.50 -30.92
C ARG A 120 -16.38 -5.65 -31.92
N TRP A 121 -15.26 -6.34 -32.05
CA TRP A 121 -15.08 -7.49 -32.94
C TRP A 121 -14.35 -8.62 -32.22
N ALA A 122 -14.82 -9.85 -32.36
CA ALA A 122 -14.18 -11.02 -31.77
C ALA A 122 -13.94 -12.08 -32.84
N ALA A 123 -12.70 -12.51 -33.06
CA ALA A 123 -12.39 -13.63 -33.95
C ALA A 123 -12.51 -15.00 -33.24
N SER A 124 -12.37 -14.99 -31.91
CA SER A 124 -12.45 -16.14 -31.00
C SER A 124 -13.26 -15.75 -29.75
N TYR A 125 -13.43 -16.67 -28.80
CA TYR A 125 -14.10 -16.42 -27.52
C TYR A 125 -13.19 -15.70 -26.50
N ASP A 126 -12.32 -14.81 -26.98
CA ASP A 126 -11.44 -13.95 -26.19
C ASP A 126 -11.96 -12.50 -26.17
N MET A 127 -11.28 -11.61 -25.44
CA MET A 127 -11.63 -10.19 -25.34
C MET A 127 -11.77 -9.53 -26.73
N PRO A 128 -12.94 -8.97 -27.08
CA PRO A 128 -13.14 -8.33 -28.38
C PRO A 128 -12.28 -7.08 -28.60
N SER A 129 -11.65 -6.98 -29.78
CA SER A 129 -10.95 -5.78 -30.25
C SER A 129 -11.96 -4.69 -30.65
N VAL A 130 -11.47 -3.46 -30.86
CA VAL A 130 -12.31 -2.37 -31.40
C VAL A 130 -12.65 -2.66 -32.86
N TYR A 131 -13.93 -2.59 -33.21
CA TYR A 131 -14.36 -2.71 -34.60
C TYR A 131 -13.94 -1.47 -35.40
N SER A 132 -13.17 -1.68 -36.47
CA SER A 132 -12.59 -0.61 -37.29
C SER A 132 -13.32 -0.36 -38.61
N GLY A 133 -14.52 -0.94 -38.80
CA GLY A 133 -15.31 -0.72 -40.01
C GLY A 133 -16.23 0.50 -39.92
N ASP A 134 -17.10 0.67 -40.91
CA ASP A 134 -17.85 1.92 -41.14
C ASP A 134 -19.12 2.09 -40.27
N ALA A 135 -19.29 1.25 -39.23
CA ALA A 135 -20.43 1.31 -38.34
C ALA A 135 -20.35 2.54 -37.43
N LYS A 136 -21.45 3.29 -37.34
CA LYS A 136 -21.50 4.54 -36.57
C LYS A 136 -22.71 4.58 -35.65
N LEU A 137 -22.47 4.91 -34.38
CA LEU A 137 -23.52 5.10 -33.38
C LEU A 137 -23.63 6.59 -33.04
N THR A 138 -24.85 7.13 -33.05
CA THR A 138 -25.17 8.46 -32.54
C THR A 138 -26.36 8.37 -31.58
N GLN A 139 -26.28 8.97 -30.39
CA GLN A 139 -27.34 8.82 -29.38
C GLN A 139 -28.52 9.76 -29.67
N ILE A 140 -29.73 9.28 -29.37
CA ILE A 140 -30.95 10.10 -29.28
C ILE A 140 -31.15 10.48 -27.81
N SER A 141 -31.15 9.49 -26.91
CA SER A 141 -31.29 9.72 -25.47
C SER A 141 -30.65 8.59 -24.68
N SER A 142 -30.33 8.86 -23.42
CA SER A 142 -29.84 7.88 -22.47
C SER A 142 -30.21 8.28 -21.05
N THR A 143 -30.48 7.29 -20.19
CA THR A 143 -30.73 7.52 -18.76
C THR A 143 -29.99 6.49 -17.93
N VAL A 144 -29.51 6.90 -16.75
CA VAL A 144 -28.91 6.01 -15.76
C VAL A 144 -29.64 6.21 -14.45
N ASN A 145 -30.16 5.14 -13.88
CA ASN A 145 -30.78 5.16 -12.55
C ASN A 145 -30.25 4.00 -11.69
N ALA A 146 -30.76 3.91 -10.47
CA ALA A 146 -30.37 2.91 -9.49
C ALA A 146 -30.47 1.45 -10.01
N THR A 147 -31.45 1.18 -10.86
CA THR A 147 -31.83 -0.19 -11.27
C THR A 147 -31.45 -0.51 -12.70
N HIS A 148 -31.42 0.49 -13.58
CA HIS A 148 -31.24 0.31 -15.01
C HIS A 148 -30.49 1.48 -15.63
N TYR A 149 -29.88 1.22 -16.77
CA TYR A 149 -29.49 2.25 -17.72
C TYR A 149 -30.13 1.96 -19.07
N THR A 150 -30.61 3.02 -19.72
CA THR A 150 -31.27 2.94 -21.02
C THR A 150 -30.53 3.77 -22.04
N LEU A 151 -30.58 3.32 -23.30
CA LEU A 151 -29.97 3.98 -24.43
C LEU A 151 -30.89 3.86 -25.65
N ILE A 152 -31.20 5.00 -26.27
CA ILE A 152 -31.80 5.09 -27.59
C ILE A 152 -30.75 5.67 -28.53
N TYR A 153 -30.47 4.98 -29.62
CA TYR A 153 -29.38 5.34 -30.52
C TYR A 153 -29.72 5.04 -31.98
N ARG A 154 -29.13 5.79 -32.89
CA ARG A 154 -29.11 5.47 -34.32
C ARG A 154 -27.82 4.72 -34.64
N CYS A 155 -27.94 3.59 -35.33
CA CYS A 155 -26.83 2.77 -35.80
C CYS A 155 -26.78 2.79 -37.32
N GLN A 156 -25.81 3.49 -37.90
CA GLN A 156 -25.60 3.60 -39.34
C GLN A 156 -24.57 2.59 -39.80
N ASN A 157 -24.82 1.90 -40.92
CA ASN A 157 -23.96 0.85 -41.47
C ASN A 157 -23.71 -0.33 -40.52
N CYS A 158 -24.73 -0.71 -39.74
CA CYS A 158 -24.59 -1.73 -38.71
C CYS A 158 -25.11 -3.11 -39.13
N PHE A 159 -25.96 -3.20 -40.17
CA PHE A 159 -26.46 -4.48 -40.67
C PHE A 159 -25.53 -5.16 -41.69
N LYS A 160 -24.44 -4.51 -42.08
CA LYS A 160 -23.39 -5.09 -42.91
C LYS A 160 -22.06 -4.72 -42.30
N TRP A 161 -21.17 -5.70 -42.15
CA TRP A 161 -19.83 -5.47 -41.62
C TRP A 161 -18.78 -6.15 -42.47
N ASN A 162 -17.61 -5.52 -42.49
CA ASN A 162 -16.38 -6.09 -43.01
C ASN A 162 -15.27 -5.71 -42.03
N HIS A 163 -14.60 -6.72 -41.47
CA HIS A 163 -13.48 -6.51 -40.57
C HIS A 163 -12.45 -7.61 -40.80
N GLU A 164 -11.20 -7.21 -41.03
CA GLU A 164 -10.06 -8.13 -41.23
C GLU A 164 -10.32 -9.24 -42.28
N GLY A 165 -11.08 -8.93 -43.34
CA GLY A 165 -11.39 -9.86 -44.42
C GLY A 165 -12.62 -10.75 -44.19
N VAL A 166 -13.27 -10.66 -43.03
CA VAL A 166 -14.53 -11.36 -42.74
C VAL A 166 -15.70 -10.45 -43.06
N THR A 167 -16.53 -10.85 -44.04
CA THR A 167 -17.76 -10.14 -44.40
C THR A 167 -18.97 -10.86 -43.81
N GLY A 168 -19.88 -10.10 -43.20
CA GLY A 168 -21.15 -10.62 -42.72
C GLY A 168 -22.22 -9.53 -42.70
N GLY A 169 -23.45 -9.93 -42.39
CA GLY A 169 -24.55 -9.00 -42.27
C GLY A 169 -25.86 -9.67 -41.89
N VAL A 170 -26.85 -8.83 -41.66
CA VAL A 170 -28.24 -9.19 -41.35
C VAL A 170 -29.12 -8.68 -42.47
N SER A 171 -29.98 -9.55 -43.00
CA SER A 171 -30.99 -9.18 -44.00
C SER A 171 -32.29 -8.85 -43.29
N THR A 172 -32.75 -7.60 -43.38
CA THR A 172 -34.04 -7.18 -42.78
C THR A 172 -35.25 -7.73 -43.54
N THR A 173 -35.07 -8.13 -44.80
CA THR A 173 -36.12 -8.77 -45.63
C THR A 173 -36.31 -10.25 -45.34
N SER A 174 -35.41 -10.87 -44.57
CA SER A 174 -35.51 -12.28 -44.18
C SER A 174 -36.67 -12.59 -43.22
N GLY A 175 -37.29 -11.56 -42.63
CA GLY A 175 -38.40 -11.68 -41.69
C GLY A 175 -37.99 -12.25 -40.32
N PHE A 176 -36.69 -12.34 -40.05
CA PHE A 176 -36.17 -12.94 -38.81
C PHE A 176 -34.74 -12.49 -38.50
N PHE A 177 -34.46 -12.20 -37.24
CA PHE A 177 -33.13 -11.83 -36.75
C PHE A 177 -32.59 -12.90 -35.80
N ILE A 178 -31.34 -13.32 -36.01
CA ILE A 178 -30.59 -14.08 -35.02
C ILE A 178 -29.79 -13.09 -34.18
N LEU A 179 -30.18 -12.94 -32.92
CA LEU A 179 -29.64 -11.92 -32.04
C LEU A 179 -29.05 -12.55 -30.79
N GLY A 180 -27.82 -12.15 -30.48
CA GLY A 180 -27.13 -12.49 -29.25
C GLY A 180 -27.17 -11.33 -28.28
N TRP A 181 -27.27 -11.62 -26.99
CA TRP A 181 -27.16 -10.62 -25.95
C TRP A 181 -26.26 -11.14 -24.82
N ALA A 182 -25.66 -10.19 -24.11
CA ALA A 182 -24.82 -10.46 -22.96
C ALA A 182 -25.02 -9.37 -21.90
N GLN A 183 -24.89 -9.74 -20.63
CA GLN A 183 -24.97 -8.82 -19.51
C GLN A 183 -23.96 -9.21 -18.42
N ALA A 184 -23.33 -8.20 -17.83
CA ALA A 184 -22.44 -8.34 -16.69
C ALA A 184 -22.73 -7.21 -15.68
N PHE A 185 -22.61 -7.51 -14.38
CA PHE A 185 -22.85 -6.51 -13.34
C PHE A 185 -21.57 -5.81 -12.91
N THR A 186 -20.41 -6.35 -13.29
CA THR A 186 -19.10 -5.72 -13.11
C THR A 186 -18.85 -4.67 -14.20
N ASN A 187 -18.40 -3.47 -13.81
CA ASN A 187 -18.05 -2.41 -14.77
C ASN A 187 -16.87 -2.81 -15.68
N PRO A 188 -16.81 -2.30 -16.93
CA PRO A 188 -15.59 -2.34 -17.72
C PRO A 188 -14.44 -1.66 -16.97
N THR A 189 -13.22 -2.19 -17.12
CA THR A 189 -12.00 -1.48 -16.69
C THR A 189 -11.70 -0.38 -17.69
N ASN A 190 -11.15 0.75 -17.21
CA ASN A 190 -11.01 2.00 -17.97
C ASN A 190 -12.35 2.50 -18.56
N PRO A 191 -13.44 2.57 -17.76
CA PRO A 191 -14.79 2.79 -18.27
C PRO A 191 -14.99 4.18 -18.91
N SER A 192 -14.04 5.11 -18.75
CA SER A 192 -14.08 6.41 -19.41
C SER A 192 -13.57 6.38 -20.85
N CYS A 193 -12.82 5.36 -21.29
CA CYS A 193 -12.20 5.31 -22.62
C CYS A 193 -12.75 4.16 -23.47
N PRO A 194 -13.79 4.37 -24.31
CA PRO A 194 -14.38 3.34 -25.16
C PRO A 194 -13.43 2.63 -26.12
N ALA A 195 -12.31 3.26 -26.47
CA ALA A 195 -11.27 2.66 -27.31
C ALA A 195 -10.42 1.64 -26.54
N ASP A 196 -10.29 1.80 -25.22
CA ASP A 196 -9.37 1.04 -24.37
C ASP A 196 -10.08 0.46 -23.13
N VAL A 197 -11.35 0.07 -23.29
CA VAL A 197 -12.05 -0.70 -22.25
C VAL A 197 -11.56 -2.15 -22.24
N TYR A 198 -11.45 -2.71 -21.04
CA TYR A 198 -11.22 -4.13 -20.83
C TYR A 198 -12.43 -4.77 -20.12
N LEU A 199 -12.88 -5.91 -20.64
CA LEU A 199 -14.02 -6.66 -20.12
C LEU A 199 -13.55 -8.00 -19.58
N VAL A 200 -14.12 -8.42 -18.45
CA VAL A 200 -14.18 -9.84 -18.09
C VAL A 200 -15.34 -10.50 -18.82
N GLN A 201 -15.37 -11.84 -18.88
CA GLN A 201 -16.47 -12.56 -19.50
C GLN A 201 -17.82 -12.15 -18.89
N HIS A 202 -18.85 -11.97 -19.73
CA HIS A 202 -20.22 -11.67 -19.28
C HIS A 202 -20.76 -12.77 -18.35
N GLU A 203 -21.56 -12.35 -17.37
CA GLU A 203 -22.14 -13.25 -16.35
C GLU A 203 -23.36 -14.00 -16.90
N ASN A 204 -24.14 -13.34 -17.76
CA ASN A 204 -25.32 -13.89 -18.40
C ASN A 204 -25.29 -13.61 -19.91
N GLN A 205 -25.79 -14.56 -20.70
CA GLN A 205 -25.84 -14.45 -22.16
C GLN A 205 -27.02 -15.25 -22.73
N GLY A 206 -27.38 -14.96 -23.98
CA GLY A 206 -28.31 -15.77 -24.74
C GLY A 206 -28.25 -15.47 -26.23
N ILE A 207 -28.75 -16.41 -27.04
CA ILE A 207 -28.98 -16.23 -28.47
C ILE A 207 -30.42 -16.66 -28.72
N HIS A 208 -31.17 -15.86 -29.47
CA HIS A 208 -32.54 -16.15 -29.81
C HIS A 208 -32.88 -15.66 -31.21
N GLY A 209 -33.99 -16.18 -31.69
CA GLY A 209 -34.58 -15.81 -32.97
C GLY A 209 -35.71 -14.81 -32.79
N ALA A 210 -35.48 -13.56 -33.19
CA ALA A 210 -36.44 -12.47 -33.14
C ALA A 210 -37.23 -12.38 -34.46
N VAL A 211 -38.56 -12.51 -34.41
CA VAL A 211 -39.44 -12.44 -35.58
C VAL A 211 -40.13 -11.07 -35.59
N PRO A 212 -39.62 -10.04 -36.28
CA PRO A 212 -40.27 -8.73 -36.29
C PRO A 212 -41.67 -8.77 -36.88
N ASP A 213 -42.54 -7.87 -36.43
CA ASP A 213 -43.83 -7.61 -37.05
C ASP A 213 -43.80 -6.34 -37.92
N ALA A 214 -44.93 -6.02 -38.56
CA ALA A 214 -45.02 -4.89 -39.48
C ALA A 214 -44.76 -3.53 -38.81
N SER A 215 -44.89 -3.40 -37.48
CA SER A 215 -44.70 -2.12 -36.80
C SER A 215 -43.23 -1.72 -36.69
N ILE A 216 -42.30 -2.64 -36.96
CA ILE A 216 -40.86 -2.35 -36.92
C ILE A 216 -40.44 -1.33 -38.00
N ALA A 217 -41.12 -1.32 -39.16
CA ALA A 217 -40.84 -0.46 -40.29
C ALA A 217 -41.87 0.67 -40.34
N ASN A 218 -41.42 1.92 -40.22
CA ASN A 218 -42.33 3.05 -40.01
C ASN A 218 -42.05 4.23 -40.97
N PRO A 219 -43.09 4.85 -41.58
CA PRO A 219 -42.94 6.08 -42.38
C PRO A 219 -42.28 7.23 -41.62
N SER A 220 -42.42 7.28 -40.29
CA SER A 220 -41.81 8.30 -39.44
C SER A 220 -40.31 8.06 -39.14
N TYR A 221 -39.72 6.94 -39.61
CA TYR A 221 -38.35 6.56 -39.28
C TYR A 221 -37.34 7.68 -39.56
N SER A 222 -37.42 8.32 -40.73
CA SER A 222 -36.47 9.39 -41.10
C SER A 222 -36.53 10.58 -40.16
N ALA A 223 -37.73 10.92 -39.65
CA ALA A 223 -37.89 11.97 -38.65
C ALA A 223 -37.31 11.57 -37.28
N TRP A 224 -37.51 10.31 -36.88
CA TRP A 224 -36.91 9.76 -35.66
C TRP A 224 -35.38 9.69 -35.72
N ALA A 225 -34.83 9.28 -36.86
CA ALA A 225 -33.39 9.19 -37.07
C ALA A 225 -32.70 10.57 -37.01
N ALA A 226 -33.43 11.64 -37.34
CA ALA A 226 -32.96 13.03 -37.22
C ALA A 226 -32.84 13.50 -35.76
N LEU A 227 -33.44 12.81 -34.80
CA LEU A 227 -33.28 13.10 -33.36
C LEU A 227 -31.88 12.71 -32.84
N ALA A 228 -31.14 11.87 -33.58
CA ALA A 228 -29.84 11.36 -33.18
C ALA A 228 -28.74 12.44 -33.31
N THR A 229 -28.67 13.32 -32.32
CA THR A 229 -27.76 14.47 -32.27
C THR A 229 -26.78 14.42 -31.10
N LYS A 230 -27.04 13.59 -30.08
CA LYS A 230 -26.23 13.50 -28.87
C LYS A 230 -24.98 12.67 -29.14
N THR A 231 -23.81 13.25 -28.86
CA THR A 231 -22.51 12.56 -28.87
C THR A 231 -21.96 12.49 -27.46
N VAL A 232 -21.60 11.28 -27.01
CA VAL A 232 -20.94 11.05 -25.73
C VAL A 232 -19.50 10.65 -26.02
N THR A 233 -18.56 11.55 -25.71
CA THR A 233 -17.14 11.33 -25.96
C THR A 233 -16.47 10.72 -24.73
N GLY A 234 -15.73 9.64 -24.92
CA GLY A 234 -14.90 9.08 -23.86
C GLY A 234 -13.67 9.92 -23.54
N ASN A 235 -13.18 9.84 -22.30
CA ASN A 235 -11.92 10.40 -21.88
C ASN A 235 -10.85 9.29 -21.81
N CYS A 236 -9.88 9.35 -22.71
CA CYS A 236 -8.71 8.47 -22.78
C CYS A 236 -7.42 9.12 -22.25
N GLY A 237 -7.50 10.32 -21.67
CA GLY A 237 -6.37 11.07 -21.13
C GLY A 237 -5.95 10.57 -19.75
N GLY A 238 -5.11 9.53 -19.72
CA GLY A 238 -4.58 8.92 -18.50
C GLY A 238 -3.32 8.10 -18.75
N GLY A 239 -2.30 8.72 -19.35
CA GLY A 239 -0.96 8.17 -19.51
C GLY A 239 0.05 9.30 -19.62
N GLY A 240 1.12 9.25 -18.82
CA GLY A 240 2.14 10.29 -18.73
C GLY A 240 2.73 10.69 -20.08
N GLY A 241 3.10 11.96 -20.20
CA GLY A 241 3.65 12.53 -21.43
C GLY A 241 4.86 11.77 -21.95
N ALA A 242 4.92 11.63 -23.27
CA ALA A 242 6.14 11.27 -23.97
C ALA A 242 6.30 12.22 -25.16
N THR A 243 7.32 13.06 -25.02
CA THR A 243 8.06 13.65 -26.12
C THR A 243 8.46 12.57 -27.13
N THR A 244 8.38 12.96 -28.40
CA THR A 244 8.82 12.21 -29.57
C THR A 244 10.25 11.69 -29.43
N THR A 245 10.46 10.37 -29.55
CA THR A 245 11.54 9.77 -30.35
C THR A 245 11.29 8.27 -30.54
N SER A 246 11.64 7.79 -31.73
CA SER A 246 11.30 6.53 -32.36
C SER A 246 12.22 5.37 -31.97
N ALA A 247 11.65 4.24 -31.53
CA ALA A 247 12.11 2.87 -31.80
C ALA A 247 11.05 1.86 -31.30
N PRO A 248 10.73 0.77 -32.03
CA PRO A 248 9.68 -0.16 -31.65
C PRO A 248 10.21 -1.28 -30.73
N PRO A 249 9.55 -1.61 -29.62
CA PRO A 249 9.73 -2.89 -28.97
C PRO A 249 8.52 -3.82 -29.19
N SER A 250 8.84 -5.10 -29.30
CA SER A 250 7.97 -6.26 -29.44
C SER A 250 6.78 -6.24 -28.46
N SER A 251 5.58 -6.45 -29.01
CA SER A 251 4.33 -6.56 -28.24
C SER A 251 4.20 -7.92 -27.56
N THR A 252 4.60 -8.00 -26.30
CA THR A 252 3.90 -8.83 -25.32
C THR A 252 2.95 -7.93 -24.56
N THR A 253 1.71 -7.81 -25.04
CA THR A 253 0.63 -7.03 -24.44
C THR A 253 0.11 -7.70 -23.17
N THR A 254 0.82 -7.49 -22.06
CA THR A 254 0.31 -7.79 -20.73
C THR A 254 -0.74 -6.75 -20.31
N ARG A 255 -1.99 -7.23 -20.18
CA ARG A 255 -3.10 -6.75 -19.33
C ARG A 255 -2.81 -5.51 -18.45
N PRO A 256 -3.57 -4.40 -18.55
CA PRO A 256 -3.66 -3.42 -17.46
C PRO A 256 -4.46 -4.05 -16.29
N PRO A 257 -4.06 -3.88 -15.01
CA PRO A 257 -4.62 -4.67 -13.93
C PRO A 257 -6.07 -4.26 -13.63
N THR A 258 -6.99 -5.21 -13.69
CA THR A 258 -8.14 -5.22 -12.78
C THR A 258 -7.59 -5.11 -11.36
N GLY A 259 -8.17 -4.26 -10.51
CA GLY A 259 -7.79 -4.22 -9.09
C GLY A 259 -7.81 -5.64 -8.48
N PRO A 260 -6.97 -5.91 -7.47
CA PRO A 260 -6.82 -7.27 -6.95
C PRO A 260 -8.15 -7.83 -6.43
N THR A 261 -8.45 -9.08 -6.76
CA THR A 261 -9.67 -9.74 -6.28
C THR A 261 -9.53 -10.04 -4.78
N GLY A 262 -10.39 -9.44 -3.97
CA GLY A 262 -10.34 -9.58 -2.52
C GLY A 262 -10.94 -10.88 -2.01
N VAL A 263 -10.26 -11.54 -1.09
CA VAL A 263 -10.80 -12.66 -0.30
C VAL A 263 -11.73 -12.07 0.78
N PRO A 264 -13.01 -12.47 0.86
CA PRO A 264 -13.89 -11.99 1.91
C PRO A 264 -13.31 -12.28 3.31
N VAL A 265 -13.39 -11.29 4.20
CA VAL A 265 -12.99 -11.48 5.61
C VAL A 265 -13.75 -12.67 6.23
N PRO A 266 -13.05 -13.65 6.82
CA PRO A 266 -13.69 -14.75 7.54
C PRO A 266 -14.49 -14.28 8.75
N SER A 267 -15.54 -15.01 9.11
CA SER A 267 -16.28 -14.80 10.35
C SER A 267 -15.41 -15.05 11.57
N GLY A 268 -15.47 -14.19 12.57
CA GLY A 268 -14.74 -14.32 13.84
C GLY A 268 -14.35 -12.97 14.42
N THR A 269 -13.72 -13.00 15.59
CA THR A 269 -13.20 -11.81 16.27
C THR A 269 -11.82 -12.09 16.84
N TYR A 270 -11.08 -11.02 17.11
CA TYR A 270 -9.75 -11.10 17.73
C TYR A 270 -9.67 -10.17 18.95
N ASP A 271 -8.97 -10.63 19.99
CA ASP A 271 -8.69 -9.81 21.17
C ASP A 271 -7.76 -8.66 20.81
N TYR A 272 -6.81 -8.89 19.90
CA TYR A 272 -5.93 -7.87 19.36
C TYR A 272 -5.84 -7.97 17.85
N ILE A 273 -6.02 -6.84 17.17
CA ILE A 273 -5.65 -6.68 15.77
C ILE A 273 -4.49 -5.70 15.68
N VAL A 274 -3.35 -6.17 15.18
CA VAL A 274 -2.13 -5.38 14.97
C VAL A 274 -2.01 -5.05 13.48
N VAL A 275 -1.87 -3.77 13.16
CA VAL A 275 -1.87 -3.27 11.78
C VAL A 275 -0.46 -2.84 11.37
N GLY A 276 0.19 -3.59 10.48
CA GLY A 276 1.53 -3.36 9.97
C GLY A 276 2.55 -4.29 10.63
N ALA A 277 3.26 -5.08 9.82
CA ALA A 277 4.23 -6.08 10.27
C ALA A 277 5.68 -5.56 10.16
N GLY A 278 5.92 -4.37 10.72
CA GLY A 278 7.25 -3.73 10.77
C GLY A 278 8.01 -3.94 12.08
N ALA A 279 8.95 -3.03 12.36
CA ALA A 279 9.77 -3.03 13.59
C ALA A 279 8.93 -2.96 14.88
N GLY A 280 7.76 -2.30 14.85
CA GLY A 280 6.85 -2.23 16.01
C GLY A 280 5.89 -3.42 16.06
N GLY A 281 5.20 -3.71 14.95
CA GLY A 281 4.08 -4.64 14.94
C GLY A 281 4.45 -6.11 15.09
N ILE A 282 5.57 -6.56 14.50
CA ILE A 282 6.01 -7.97 14.64
C ILE A 282 6.30 -8.32 16.11
N PRO A 283 7.19 -7.58 16.83
CA PRO A 283 7.44 -7.88 18.24
C PRO A 283 6.18 -7.75 19.09
N LEU A 284 5.37 -6.70 18.89
CA LEU A 284 4.14 -6.50 19.64
C LEU A 284 3.19 -7.70 19.51
N ALA A 285 2.94 -8.17 18.27
CA ALA A 285 2.02 -9.28 18.04
C ALA A 285 2.53 -10.60 18.63
N ASP A 286 3.86 -10.83 18.64
CA ASP A 286 4.46 -11.96 19.34
C ASP A 286 4.18 -11.91 20.85
N LYS A 287 4.40 -10.76 21.49
CA LYS A 287 4.19 -10.61 22.94
C LYS A 287 2.72 -10.72 23.35
N LEU A 288 1.81 -10.16 22.55
CA LEU A 288 0.37 -10.27 22.80
C LEU A 288 -0.13 -11.71 22.64
N SER A 289 0.36 -12.43 21.63
CA SER A 289 -0.01 -13.84 21.42
C SER A 289 0.63 -14.77 22.44
N GLU A 290 1.83 -14.46 22.95
CA GLU A 290 2.47 -15.16 24.07
C GLU A 290 1.63 -15.11 25.36
N ALA A 291 0.88 -14.02 25.56
CA ALA A 291 -0.06 -13.89 26.67
C ALA A 291 -1.40 -14.67 26.49
N GLY A 292 -1.48 -15.53 25.46
CA GLY A 292 -2.65 -16.38 25.20
C GLY A 292 -3.83 -15.68 24.52
N LYS A 293 -3.67 -14.43 24.08
CA LYS A 293 -4.72 -13.65 23.41
C LYS A 293 -4.85 -14.04 21.95
N SER A 294 -6.05 -13.96 21.38
CA SER A 294 -6.23 -14.13 19.94
C SER A 294 -5.71 -12.89 19.20
N VAL A 295 -4.70 -13.07 18.35
CA VAL A 295 -4.00 -11.96 17.68
C VAL A 295 -4.02 -12.14 16.17
N LEU A 296 -4.49 -11.11 15.47
CA LEU A 296 -4.34 -10.98 14.03
C LEU A 296 -3.31 -9.90 13.71
N LEU A 297 -2.26 -10.24 12.96
CA LEU A 297 -1.33 -9.29 12.36
C LEU A 297 -1.68 -9.11 10.88
N ILE A 298 -1.92 -7.86 10.46
CA ILE A 298 -2.25 -7.52 9.07
C ILE A 298 -1.12 -6.72 8.45
N GLU A 299 -0.68 -7.11 7.26
CA GLU A 299 0.38 -6.46 6.49
C GLU A 299 -0.12 -6.09 5.09
N LYS A 300 0.15 -4.84 4.69
CA LYS A 300 -0.21 -4.32 3.37
C LYS A 300 0.52 -5.07 2.26
N GLY A 301 1.82 -5.28 2.45
CA GLY A 301 2.71 -5.84 1.45
C GLY A 301 2.68 -7.37 1.31
N PRO A 302 3.33 -7.90 0.27
CA PRO A 302 3.57 -9.33 0.13
C PRO A 302 4.64 -9.84 1.12
N PRO A 303 4.80 -11.17 1.25
CA PRO A 303 5.95 -11.77 1.91
C PRO A 303 7.31 -11.32 1.34
N SER A 304 8.34 -11.25 2.19
CA SER A 304 9.67 -10.75 1.84
C SER A 304 10.75 -11.85 1.86
N SER A 305 11.17 -12.32 3.03
CA SER A 305 12.17 -13.39 3.15
C SER A 305 11.62 -14.75 2.72
N GLY A 306 12.50 -15.64 2.28
CA GLY A 306 12.09 -16.95 1.76
C GLY A 306 11.44 -17.83 2.83
N ARG A 307 11.85 -17.70 4.10
CA ARG A 307 11.17 -18.33 5.25
C ARG A 307 9.66 -18.07 5.29
N TRP A 308 9.23 -16.89 4.84
CA TRP A 308 7.82 -16.48 4.85
C TRP A 308 7.15 -16.64 3.48
N GLY A 309 7.77 -17.37 2.55
CA GLY A 309 7.25 -17.59 1.20
C GLY A 309 7.51 -16.43 0.24
N GLY A 310 8.49 -15.57 0.54
CA GLY A 310 8.94 -14.54 -0.38
C GLY A 310 9.61 -15.13 -1.62
N THR A 311 9.37 -14.51 -2.77
CA THR A 311 9.84 -15.03 -4.08
C THR A 311 10.74 -14.06 -4.84
N MET A 312 10.83 -12.79 -4.42
CA MET A 312 11.64 -11.77 -5.10
C MET A 312 13.14 -12.05 -4.91
N LYS A 313 13.80 -12.58 -5.94
CA LYS A 313 15.21 -12.96 -5.87
C LYS A 313 15.91 -12.81 -7.24
N PRO A 314 17.23 -12.53 -7.25
CA PRO A 314 18.02 -12.66 -8.47
C PRO A 314 18.18 -14.13 -8.88
N THR A 315 18.46 -14.37 -10.16
CA THR A 315 18.54 -15.71 -10.78
C THR A 315 19.54 -16.62 -10.08
N TRP A 316 20.65 -16.08 -9.56
CA TRP A 316 21.67 -16.88 -8.88
C TRP A 316 21.24 -17.42 -7.51
N LEU A 317 20.09 -16.99 -6.97
CA LEU A 317 19.45 -17.55 -5.77
C LEU A 317 18.33 -18.57 -6.11
N GLU A 318 18.03 -18.82 -7.38
CA GLU A 318 17.08 -19.86 -7.77
C GLU A 318 17.49 -21.24 -7.24
N GLY A 319 16.50 -22.07 -6.89
CA GLY A 319 16.73 -23.35 -6.22
C GLY A 319 17.07 -23.24 -4.72
N THR A 320 17.21 -22.03 -4.17
CA THR A 320 17.38 -21.80 -2.72
C THR A 320 16.13 -21.21 -2.07
N ASN A 321 16.04 -21.32 -0.75
CA ASN A 321 15.04 -20.61 0.06
C ASN A 321 15.47 -19.17 0.42
N LEU A 322 16.45 -18.59 -0.28
CA LEU A 322 16.87 -17.20 -0.05
C LEU A 322 16.16 -16.25 -1.02
N THR A 323 15.97 -15.01 -0.58
CA THR A 323 15.47 -13.91 -1.41
C THR A 323 16.42 -12.72 -1.37
N ARG A 324 16.12 -11.67 -2.14
CA ARG A 324 16.86 -10.40 -2.09
C ARG A 324 16.88 -9.76 -0.70
N PHE A 325 15.92 -10.11 0.16
CA PHE A 325 15.83 -9.59 1.52
C PHE A 325 16.63 -10.42 2.51
N ASP A 326 16.95 -11.68 2.21
CA ASP A 326 17.72 -12.53 3.14
C ASP A 326 19.21 -12.23 3.11
N VAL A 327 19.74 -11.89 1.93
CA VAL A 327 21.17 -11.67 1.68
C VAL A 327 21.60 -10.25 2.06
N PRO A 328 22.45 -10.06 3.09
CA PRO A 328 22.93 -8.74 3.51
C PRO A 328 23.50 -7.89 2.38
N GLY A 329 24.34 -8.48 1.52
CA GLY A 329 24.99 -7.79 0.41
C GLY A 329 24.05 -7.34 -0.72
N LEU A 330 22.76 -7.69 -0.67
CA LEU A 330 21.78 -7.25 -1.66
C LEU A 330 20.90 -6.10 -1.16
N CYS A 331 21.11 -5.60 0.07
CA CYS A 331 20.19 -4.61 0.66
C CYS A 331 20.12 -3.29 -0.11
N ASN A 332 21.21 -2.85 -0.74
CA ASN A 332 21.26 -1.57 -1.48
C ASN A 332 20.48 -1.61 -2.80
N GLN A 333 20.08 -2.79 -3.28
CA GLN A 333 19.30 -2.92 -4.52
C GLN A 333 17.95 -2.21 -4.42
N ILE A 334 17.44 -1.95 -3.21
CA ILE A 334 16.22 -1.15 -3.01
C ILE A 334 16.32 0.25 -3.63
N TRP A 335 17.52 0.83 -3.75
CA TRP A 335 17.69 2.15 -4.35
C TRP A 335 17.72 2.13 -5.88
N ARG A 336 18.02 0.97 -6.49
CA ARG A 336 18.03 0.78 -7.94
C ARG A 336 16.67 0.28 -8.44
N ASP A 337 16.06 -0.63 -7.69
CA ASP A 337 14.77 -1.25 -8.01
C ASP A 337 13.95 -1.41 -6.73
N SER A 338 12.95 -0.54 -6.56
CA SER A 338 12.01 -0.51 -5.43
C SER A 338 10.57 -0.82 -5.80
N ALA A 339 10.29 -1.08 -7.08
CA ALA A 339 8.93 -1.25 -7.58
C ALA A 339 8.23 -2.44 -6.90
N GLY A 340 7.02 -2.21 -6.39
CA GLY A 340 6.26 -3.23 -5.66
C GLY A 340 6.80 -3.61 -4.27
N ILE A 341 7.91 -2.98 -3.83
CA ILE A 341 8.53 -3.17 -2.52
C ILE A 341 8.33 -1.92 -1.65
N ALA A 342 8.60 -0.75 -2.22
CA ALA A 342 8.40 0.52 -1.54
C ALA A 342 6.91 0.91 -1.52
N CYS A 343 6.52 1.61 -0.47
CA CYS A 343 5.18 2.18 -0.35
C CYS A 343 4.94 3.24 -1.42
N GLN A 344 3.79 3.19 -2.08
CA GLN A 344 3.43 4.11 -3.17
C GLN A 344 2.54 5.28 -2.72
N ASP A 345 2.07 5.25 -1.47
CA ASP A 345 1.14 6.22 -0.90
C ASP A 345 1.83 7.22 0.04
N THR A 346 3.14 7.39 -0.12
CA THR A 346 3.98 8.38 0.57
C THR A 346 5.00 8.95 -0.41
N ASP A 347 5.44 10.20 -0.18
CA ASP A 347 6.53 10.84 -0.94
C ASP A 347 7.93 10.43 -0.44
N GLN A 348 8.01 9.57 0.58
CA GLN A 348 9.25 9.09 1.19
C GLN A 348 9.50 7.60 0.96
N MET A 349 10.74 7.15 1.18
CA MET A 349 11.08 5.72 1.16
C MET A 349 10.55 5.03 2.42
N ALA A 350 9.69 4.03 2.24
CA ALA A 350 9.24 3.11 3.27
C ALA A 350 8.99 1.73 2.67
N GLY A 351 9.29 0.65 3.40
CA GLY A 351 9.06 -0.72 2.92
C GLY A 351 7.62 -1.16 3.15
N CYS A 352 6.94 -1.55 2.07
CA CYS A 352 5.59 -2.12 2.06
C CYS A 352 5.64 -3.60 1.66
N VAL A 353 6.35 -4.36 2.49
CA VAL A 353 6.50 -5.82 2.46
C VAL A 353 6.52 -6.32 3.89
N LEU A 354 6.29 -7.62 4.13
CA LEU A 354 6.45 -8.22 5.45
C LEU A 354 7.82 -7.88 6.06
N GLY A 355 7.86 -7.38 7.29
CA GLY A 355 9.05 -6.83 7.95
C GLY A 355 9.23 -5.32 7.80
N GLY A 356 8.50 -4.67 6.88
CA GLY A 356 8.53 -3.23 6.62
C GLY A 356 9.96 -2.72 6.41
N GLY A 357 10.32 -1.64 7.13
CA GLY A 357 11.68 -1.09 7.10
C GLY A 357 12.78 -2.10 7.47
N THR A 358 12.51 -3.07 8.35
CA THR A 358 13.52 -4.07 8.75
C THR A 358 13.84 -5.08 7.64
N ALA A 359 12.96 -5.23 6.64
CA ALA A 359 13.20 -6.05 5.47
C ALA A 359 14.11 -5.38 4.43
N ILE A 360 14.12 -4.04 4.37
CA ILE A 360 14.80 -3.29 3.31
C ILE A 360 16.01 -2.47 3.79
N ASN A 361 16.15 -2.23 5.10
CA ASN A 361 17.25 -1.43 5.64
C ASN A 361 18.60 -2.16 5.60
N ALA A 362 19.67 -1.46 6.00
CA ALA A 362 21.02 -2.00 6.18
C ALA A 362 21.22 -2.72 7.53
N ALA A 363 20.15 -3.02 8.26
CA ALA A 363 20.16 -3.90 9.44
C ALA A 363 21.09 -3.48 10.61
N LEU A 364 21.55 -2.23 10.68
CA LEU A 364 22.32 -1.74 11.82
C LEU A 364 21.51 -1.88 13.12
N TRP A 365 22.15 -2.35 14.19
CA TRP A 365 21.47 -2.79 15.41
C TRP A 365 22.18 -2.37 16.68
N TRP A 366 21.49 -1.55 17.48
CA TRP A 366 22.11 -0.78 18.55
C TRP A 366 21.49 -1.10 19.89
N LYS A 367 22.30 -1.51 20.89
CA LYS A 367 21.84 -1.50 22.28
C LYS A 367 21.58 -0.03 22.66
N PRO A 368 20.35 0.34 23.04
CA PRO A 368 19.99 1.75 23.22
C PRO A 368 20.87 2.49 24.22
N TYR A 369 21.22 3.73 23.89
CA TYR A 369 21.80 4.69 24.82
C TYR A 369 20.72 5.14 25.82
N ALA A 370 20.98 5.01 27.12
CA ALA A 370 20.04 5.37 28.17
C ALA A 370 19.54 6.83 28.07
N GLN A 371 20.43 7.76 27.75
CA GLN A 371 20.14 9.19 27.68
C GLN A 371 19.06 9.54 26.65
N ASP A 372 18.89 8.74 25.58
CA ASP A 372 17.84 9.00 24.59
C ASP A 372 16.43 8.82 25.17
N TRP A 373 16.25 7.79 26.02
CA TRP A 373 15.01 7.56 26.75
C TRP A 373 14.80 8.65 27.80
N ASP A 374 15.86 8.97 28.55
CA ASP A 374 15.80 9.94 29.64
C ASP A 374 15.54 11.36 29.15
N TYR A 375 16.04 11.71 27.97
CA TYR A 375 15.84 13.02 27.36
C TYR A 375 14.47 13.14 26.69
N ASN A 376 14.09 12.19 25.84
CA ASN A 376 12.91 12.36 24.97
C ASN A 376 11.59 11.93 25.63
N PHE A 377 11.59 10.89 26.45
CA PHE A 377 10.35 10.22 26.86
C PHE A 377 9.85 10.67 28.24
N PRO A 378 8.53 10.61 28.53
CA PRO A 378 8.00 10.92 29.86
C PRO A 378 8.29 9.80 30.89
N ASN A 379 7.92 10.04 32.15
CA ASN A 379 7.99 9.02 33.20
C ASN A 379 7.21 7.75 32.81
N GLY A 380 7.75 6.59 33.17
CA GLY A 380 7.24 5.29 32.73
C GLY A 380 7.82 4.81 31.40
N TRP A 381 8.69 5.60 30.76
CA TRP A 381 9.45 5.31 29.54
C TRP A 381 10.92 5.74 29.63
N LYS A 382 11.37 6.17 30.81
CA LYS A 382 12.77 6.54 31.07
C LYS A 382 13.65 5.29 30.98
N SER A 383 14.97 5.46 30.91
CA SER A 383 15.92 4.36 30.72
C SER A 383 15.74 3.24 31.74
N GLY A 384 15.48 3.58 33.00
CA GLY A 384 15.15 2.62 34.06
C GLY A 384 13.87 1.83 33.81
N ASP A 385 12.84 2.46 33.24
CA ASP A 385 11.55 1.81 32.94
C ASP A 385 11.67 0.81 31.78
N VAL A 386 12.47 1.13 30.77
CA VAL A 386 12.63 0.31 29.55
C VAL A 386 13.80 -0.67 29.62
N ALA A 387 14.58 -0.68 30.70
CA ALA A 387 15.75 -1.56 30.86
C ALA A 387 15.41 -3.05 30.74
N GLY A 388 14.26 -3.46 31.29
CA GLY A 388 13.75 -4.83 31.18
C GLY A 388 13.41 -5.21 29.75
N ALA A 389 12.71 -4.34 29.02
CA ALA A 389 12.40 -4.53 27.61
C ALA A 389 13.66 -4.59 26.75
N THR A 390 14.62 -3.70 27.01
CA THR A 390 15.94 -3.69 26.36
C THR A 390 16.65 -5.04 26.53
N SER A 391 16.67 -5.58 27.75
CA SER A 391 17.32 -6.86 28.03
C SER A 391 16.66 -8.02 27.27
N ARG A 392 15.32 -8.06 27.20
CA ARG A 392 14.59 -9.09 26.43
C ARG A 392 14.86 -8.99 24.94
N VAL A 393 14.87 -7.78 24.39
CA VAL A 393 15.18 -7.55 22.97
C VAL A 393 16.57 -8.04 22.61
N PHE A 394 17.59 -7.69 23.40
CA PHE A 394 18.97 -8.08 23.13
C PHE A 394 19.27 -9.54 23.52
N SER A 395 18.41 -10.20 24.29
CA SER A 395 18.44 -11.65 24.44
C SER A 395 17.92 -12.37 23.19
N ARG A 396 16.90 -11.83 22.51
CA ARG A 396 16.34 -12.44 21.29
C ARG A 396 17.11 -12.08 20.03
N ILE A 397 17.58 -10.84 19.93
CA ILE A 397 18.35 -10.30 18.81
C ILE A 397 19.63 -9.68 19.40
N PRO A 398 20.66 -10.49 19.73
CA PRO A 398 21.90 -9.99 20.33
C PRO A 398 22.70 -9.09 19.38
N GLY A 399 22.54 -9.32 18.08
CA GLY A 399 23.31 -8.69 17.02
C GLY A 399 24.72 -9.28 16.90
N THR A 400 25.46 -8.81 15.91
CA THR A 400 26.85 -9.23 15.65
C THR A 400 27.63 -8.12 14.95
N THR A 401 28.92 -8.01 15.26
CA THR A 401 29.88 -7.16 14.52
C THR A 401 30.68 -7.97 13.49
N THR A 402 30.46 -9.28 13.41
CA THR A 402 31.14 -10.22 12.51
C THR A 402 30.07 -11.14 11.90
N PRO A 403 29.31 -10.66 10.90
CA PRO A 403 28.14 -11.39 10.41
C PRO A 403 28.49 -12.60 9.53
N SER A 404 29.68 -12.61 8.94
CA SER A 404 30.21 -13.74 8.18
C SER A 404 30.43 -14.94 9.10
N GLN A 405 29.88 -16.11 8.73
CA GLN A 405 29.89 -17.30 9.61
C GLN A 405 31.26 -17.99 9.74
N ASP A 406 32.27 -17.52 9.00
CA ASP A 406 33.66 -17.98 9.13
C ASP A 406 34.47 -17.15 10.15
N GLY A 407 33.83 -16.21 10.85
CA GLY A 407 34.44 -15.36 11.87
C GLY A 407 35.29 -14.22 11.31
N LYS A 408 35.18 -13.90 10.01
CA LYS A 408 35.96 -12.82 9.37
C LYS A 408 35.09 -11.61 9.01
N ILE A 409 35.77 -10.46 8.93
CA ILE A 409 35.23 -9.22 8.35
C ILE A 409 36.02 -8.97 7.06
N TYR A 410 35.32 -8.66 5.97
CA TYR A 410 35.89 -8.56 4.64
C TYR A 410 36.07 -7.09 4.21
N LEU A 411 37.12 -6.84 3.41
CA LEU A 411 37.45 -5.52 2.84
C LEU A 411 37.60 -4.41 3.89
N THR A 412 38.46 -4.64 4.89
CA THR A 412 38.62 -3.74 6.06
C THR A 412 39.57 -2.57 5.85
N ASP A 413 40.23 -2.44 4.69
CA ASP A 413 41.26 -1.41 4.48
C ASP A 413 40.72 0.02 4.59
N GLY A 414 39.54 0.29 4.01
CA GLY A 414 38.87 1.58 4.16
C GLY A 414 38.39 1.84 5.59
N PHE A 415 37.99 0.78 6.32
CA PHE A 415 37.71 0.90 7.75
C PHE A 415 38.97 1.32 8.51
N ASN A 416 40.09 0.66 8.24
CA ASN A 416 41.37 0.88 8.92
C ASN A 416 41.90 2.31 8.70
N ALA A 417 41.75 2.85 7.48
CA ALA A 417 42.15 4.22 7.15
C ALA A 417 41.43 5.25 8.04
N ILE A 418 40.10 5.20 8.11
CA ILE A 418 39.31 6.12 8.95
C ILE A 418 39.57 5.86 10.44
N ALA A 419 39.58 4.59 10.87
CA ALA A 419 39.83 4.22 12.25
C ALA A 419 41.20 4.70 12.75
N SER A 420 42.25 4.65 11.93
CA SER A 420 43.57 5.18 12.30
C SER A 420 43.54 6.70 12.58
N GLY A 421 42.83 7.47 11.76
CA GLY A 421 42.66 8.91 11.98
C GLY A 421 41.91 9.18 13.26
N LEU A 422 40.79 8.47 13.50
CA LEU A 422 40.02 8.61 14.73
C LEU A 422 40.86 8.29 15.98
N ARG A 423 41.66 7.21 15.99
CA ARG A 423 42.57 6.88 17.11
C ARG A 423 43.58 8.00 17.37
N THR A 424 44.24 8.50 16.33
CA THR A 424 45.21 9.60 16.45
C THR A 424 44.53 10.91 16.89
N GLY A 425 43.28 11.11 16.48
CA GLY A 425 42.42 12.22 16.92
C GLY A 425 41.87 12.07 18.34
N GLY A 426 42.30 11.05 19.10
CA GLY A 426 41.92 10.83 20.51
C GLY A 426 40.58 10.14 20.72
N TRP A 427 40.00 9.52 19.69
CA TRP A 427 38.76 8.76 19.83
C TRP A 427 39.02 7.36 20.38
N GLN A 428 38.11 6.85 21.19
CA GLN A 428 38.21 5.52 21.77
C GLN A 428 37.51 4.46 20.90
N GLU A 429 38.24 3.40 20.54
CA GLU A 429 37.64 2.22 19.91
C GLU A 429 36.95 1.34 20.95
N LEU A 430 35.69 0.99 20.71
CA LEU A 430 34.87 0.19 21.62
C LEU A 430 34.05 -0.84 20.86
N ASP A 431 33.64 -1.89 21.56
CA ASP A 431 32.41 -2.58 21.22
C ASP A 431 31.23 -1.66 21.60
N LEU A 432 30.57 -1.12 20.58
CA LEU A 432 29.54 -0.09 20.71
C LEU A 432 28.25 -0.60 21.37
N ASN A 433 27.97 -1.91 21.31
CA ASN A 433 26.80 -2.52 21.96
C ASN A 433 27.13 -3.02 23.37
N ALA A 434 28.38 -3.39 23.64
CA ALA A 434 28.83 -3.64 25.02
C ALA A 434 28.94 -2.34 25.83
N ASN A 435 29.21 -1.20 25.18
CA ASN A 435 29.34 0.13 25.79
C ASN A 435 28.29 1.11 25.26
N PRO A 436 26.98 0.83 25.44
CA PRO A 436 25.92 1.61 24.81
C PRO A 436 25.86 3.07 25.25
N ASN A 437 26.36 3.38 26.45
CA ASN A 437 26.36 4.74 27.01
C ASN A 437 27.60 5.57 26.66
N SER A 438 28.58 5.00 25.96
CA SER A 438 29.76 5.73 25.49
C SER A 438 29.49 6.22 24.06
N LYS A 439 29.00 7.47 23.95
CA LYS A 439 28.56 8.09 22.67
C LYS A 439 29.22 9.44 22.38
N ASN A 440 30.33 9.75 23.06
CA ASN A 440 31.13 10.94 22.81
C ASN A 440 32.59 10.57 22.55
N ARG A 441 33.12 10.95 21.38
CA ARG A 441 34.48 10.63 20.92
C ARG A 441 34.79 9.12 20.96
N THR A 442 33.85 8.34 20.44
CA THR A 442 33.94 6.87 20.37
C THR A 442 33.71 6.36 18.97
N PHE A 443 34.33 5.24 18.62
CA PHE A 443 34.10 4.54 17.36
C PHE A 443 34.19 3.02 17.52
N GLY A 444 33.73 2.28 16.53
CA GLY A 444 33.84 0.83 16.54
C GLY A 444 33.32 0.18 15.26
N LYS A 445 33.34 -1.15 15.28
CA LYS A 445 32.78 -1.98 14.21
C LYS A 445 31.27 -1.86 14.16
N THR A 446 30.71 -1.96 12.96
CA THR A 446 29.26 -1.91 12.72
C THR A 446 28.54 -3.11 13.35
N PRO A 447 27.60 -2.90 14.28
CA PRO A 447 26.75 -3.98 14.77
C PRO A 447 25.51 -4.14 13.87
N TYR A 448 25.17 -5.39 13.56
CA TYR A 448 24.02 -5.74 12.72
C TYR A 448 23.04 -6.66 13.46
N MET A 449 21.76 -6.66 13.08
CA MET A 449 20.75 -7.61 13.58
C MET A 449 20.81 -8.99 12.90
N TYR A 450 21.86 -9.23 12.09
CA TYR A 450 22.08 -10.45 11.33
C TYR A 450 22.23 -11.68 12.22
N SER A 451 21.78 -12.82 11.71
CA SER A 451 21.95 -14.13 12.35
C SER A 451 22.17 -15.19 11.27
N GLY A 452 23.12 -16.10 11.48
CA GLY A 452 23.46 -17.14 10.50
C GLY A 452 23.93 -16.63 9.13
N GLY A 453 24.47 -15.40 9.06
CA GLY A 453 24.86 -14.74 7.81
C GLY A 453 23.68 -14.28 6.92
N GLU A 454 22.45 -14.26 7.47
CA GLU A 454 21.24 -13.74 6.83
C GLU A 454 20.71 -12.52 7.60
N ARG A 455 19.71 -11.83 7.03
CA ARG A 455 19.15 -10.56 7.55
C ARG A 455 18.75 -10.56 9.03
N GLY A 456 18.34 -11.70 9.61
CA GLY A 456 18.00 -11.79 11.02
C GLY A 456 16.82 -10.89 11.44
N GLY A 457 16.95 -10.19 12.57
CA GLY A 457 15.97 -9.22 13.05
C GLY A 457 14.61 -9.79 13.49
N PRO A 458 13.56 -8.95 13.57
CA PRO A 458 12.24 -9.35 14.05
C PRO A 458 11.58 -10.49 13.26
N MET A 459 11.79 -10.54 11.93
CA MET A 459 11.24 -11.60 11.08
C MET A 459 11.86 -12.97 11.35
N ALA A 460 13.14 -13.02 11.74
CA ALA A 460 13.84 -14.27 12.02
C ALA A 460 13.69 -14.75 13.47
N THR A 461 13.04 -13.95 14.33
CA THR A 461 12.93 -14.20 15.77
C THR A 461 11.49 -14.12 16.26
N TYR A 462 10.98 -12.92 16.53
CA TYR A 462 9.62 -12.68 17.04
C TYR A 462 8.53 -13.26 16.14
N LEU A 463 8.62 -13.07 14.81
CA LEU A 463 7.61 -13.64 13.91
C LEU A 463 7.68 -15.16 13.87
N VAL A 464 8.87 -15.75 14.02
CA VAL A 464 9.05 -17.20 14.09
C VAL A 464 8.33 -17.77 15.32
N SER A 465 8.53 -17.18 16.50
CA SER A 465 7.84 -17.65 17.71
C SER A 465 6.33 -17.42 17.64
N ALA A 466 5.88 -16.27 17.14
CA ALA A 466 4.46 -15.96 16.97
C ALA A 466 3.75 -16.98 16.07
N ASN A 467 4.34 -17.31 14.93
CA ASN A 467 3.74 -18.19 13.94
C ASN A 467 3.58 -19.65 14.40
N THR A 468 4.24 -20.06 15.48
CA THR A 468 4.02 -21.40 16.08
C THR A 468 2.73 -21.49 16.89
N ARG A 469 2.14 -20.36 17.29
CA ARG A 469 1.00 -20.32 18.20
C ARG A 469 -0.32 -20.36 17.43
N SER A 470 -1.26 -21.21 17.87
CA SER A 470 -2.56 -21.39 17.21
C SER A 470 -3.48 -20.16 17.29
N ASN A 471 -3.29 -19.34 18.33
CA ASN A 471 -3.99 -18.08 18.58
C ASN A 471 -3.41 -16.88 17.80
N PHE A 472 -2.34 -17.07 17.01
CA PHE A 472 -1.80 -16.05 16.12
C PHE A 472 -2.21 -16.31 14.66
N LYS A 473 -2.59 -15.24 13.94
CA LYS A 473 -2.89 -15.25 12.51
C LYS A 473 -2.14 -14.11 11.81
N LEU A 474 -1.69 -14.35 10.59
CA LEU A 474 -1.02 -13.37 9.74
C LEU A 474 -1.76 -13.25 8.41
N TRP A 475 -2.17 -12.03 8.05
CA TRP A 475 -2.66 -11.70 6.72
C TRP A 475 -1.67 -10.76 6.04
N THR A 476 -1.22 -11.13 4.84
CA THR A 476 -0.41 -10.27 3.97
C THR A 476 -1.26 -9.70 2.84
N LYS A 477 -0.69 -8.82 2.02
CA LYS A 477 -1.34 -8.28 0.82
C LYS A 477 -2.64 -7.53 1.09
N THR A 478 -2.84 -7.09 2.34
CA THR A 478 -4.13 -6.56 2.84
C THR A 478 -3.89 -5.18 3.44
N ALA A 479 -4.42 -4.14 2.80
CA ALA A 479 -4.32 -2.78 3.31
C ALA A 479 -5.45 -2.50 4.31
N VAL A 480 -5.11 -1.90 5.45
CA VAL A 480 -6.13 -1.33 6.35
C VAL A 480 -6.43 0.09 5.90
N LYS A 481 -7.71 0.38 5.62
CA LYS A 481 -8.14 1.72 5.22
C LYS A 481 -8.26 2.65 6.43
N ARG A 482 -8.94 2.16 7.48
CA ARG A 482 -9.30 2.89 8.70
C ARG A 482 -9.79 1.94 9.79
N VAL A 483 -9.91 2.44 11.02
CA VAL A 483 -10.66 1.75 12.07
C VAL A 483 -12.15 2.07 11.96
N VAL A 484 -13.00 1.10 12.30
CA VAL A 484 -14.46 1.26 12.42
C VAL A 484 -14.79 1.50 13.88
N ARG A 485 -15.51 2.58 14.19
CA ARG A 485 -15.75 3.00 15.58
C ARG A 485 -17.14 3.60 15.81
N ARG A 486 -17.59 3.50 17.06
CA ARG A 486 -18.75 4.22 17.61
C ARG A 486 -18.26 5.14 18.72
N GLY A 487 -18.31 6.45 18.50
CA GLY A 487 -17.63 7.39 19.39
C GLY A 487 -16.14 7.08 19.51
N GLY A 488 -15.66 6.95 20.74
CA GLY A 488 -14.26 6.59 21.06
C GLY A 488 -13.97 5.08 21.12
N HIS A 489 -14.96 4.22 20.86
CA HIS A 489 -14.76 2.76 20.91
C HIS A 489 -14.64 2.15 19.51
N ILE A 490 -13.55 1.43 19.26
CA ILE A 490 -13.27 0.77 17.98
C ILE A 490 -13.90 -0.63 17.98
N THR A 491 -14.77 -0.90 17.02
CA THR A 491 -15.46 -2.19 16.86
C THR A 491 -14.74 -3.13 15.89
N GLY A 492 -13.87 -2.60 15.04
CA GLY A 492 -13.14 -3.37 14.04
C GLY A 492 -12.27 -2.50 13.14
N ILE A 493 -11.80 -3.09 12.04
CA ILE A 493 -11.02 -2.41 11.00
C ILE A 493 -11.57 -2.73 9.62
N GLU A 494 -11.56 -1.74 8.73
CA GLU A 494 -11.93 -1.91 7.32
C GLU A 494 -10.67 -2.21 6.50
N VAL A 495 -10.71 -3.31 5.74
CA VAL A 495 -9.60 -3.80 4.92
C VAL A 495 -9.97 -3.87 3.44
N GLU A 496 -8.96 -3.64 2.60
CA GLU A 496 -9.02 -3.80 1.15
C GLU A 496 -7.81 -4.60 0.64
N PRO A 497 -7.97 -5.37 -0.45
CA PRO A 497 -6.86 -6.12 -1.02
C PRO A 497 -5.87 -5.15 -1.65
N TYR A 498 -4.61 -5.24 -1.23
CA TYR A 498 -3.51 -4.50 -1.87
C TYR A 498 -2.94 -5.28 -3.06
N GLN A 499 -2.94 -6.61 -2.97
CA GLN A 499 -2.57 -7.53 -4.05
C GLN A 499 -3.46 -8.77 -4.00
N GLU A 500 -3.41 -9.60 -5.05
CA GLU A 500 -4.15 -10.85 -5.14
C GLU A 500 -3.95 -11.76 -3.94
N GLY A 501 -5.06 -12.23 -3.37
CA GLY A 501 -5.11 -13.00 -2.13
C GLY A 501 -5.18 -12.15 -0.85
N GLY A 502 -5.20 -10.81 -0.96
CA GLY A 502 -5.52 -9.91 0.15
C GLY A 502 -7.00 -9.95 0.54
N PHE A 503 -7.31 -9.52 1.76
CA PHE A 503 -8.68 -9.58 2.30
C PHE A 503 -9.48 -8.30 2.04
N VAL A 504 -10.81 -8.44 1.93
CA VAL A 504 -11.77 -7.34 1.76
C VAL A 504 -12.92 -7.43 2.78
N GLY A 505 -13.29 -6.31 3.38
CA GLY A 505 -14.42 -6.20 4.31
C GLY A 505 -14.01 -5.67 5.69
N THR A 506 -14.75 -6.05 6.72
CA THR A 506 -14.53 -5.58 8.10
C THR A 506 -14.14 -6.72 9.02
N VAL A 507 -13.00 -6.61 9.69
CA VAL A 507 -12.57 -7.52 10.75
C VAL A 507 -12.97 -6.93 12.10
N ASN A 508 -13.73 -7.68 12.89
CA ASN A 508 -14.18 -7.22 14.19
C ASN A 508 -13.20 -7.61 15.30
N VAL A 509 -13.09 -6.76 16.31
CA VAL A 509 -12.42 -7.13 17.56
C VAL A 509 -13.40 -7.86 18.49
N THR A 510 -12.90 -8.60 19.48
CA THR A 510 -13.74 -9.22 20.51
C THR A 510 -14.61 -8.14 21.15
N PRO A 511 -15.94 -8.33 21.26
CA PRO A 511 -16.82 -7.32 21.82
C PRO A 511 -16.33 -6.89 23.20
N VAL A 512 -16.32 -5.57 23.44
CA VAL A 512 -15.94 -4.91 24.70
C VAL A 512 -14.44 -4.96 25.01
N SER A 513 -13.84 -6.14 25.01
CA SER A 513 -12.47 -6.35 25.47
C SER A 513 -11.42 -6.18 24.38
N GLY A 514 -11.82 -6.30 23.11
CA GLY A 514 -10.91 -6.31 21.98
C GLY A 514 -10.27 -4.95 21.71
N ARG A 515 -9.03 -4.98 21.22
CA ARG A 515 -8.18 -3.80 21.04
C ARG A 515 -7.55 -3.79 19.65
N VAL A 516 -7.33 -2.59 19.12
CA VAL A 516 -6.60 -2.39 17.86
C VAL A 516 -5.29 -1.68 18.15
N VAL A 517 -4.20 -2.14 17.54
CA VAL A 517 -2.89 -1.49 17.64
C VAL A 517 -2.36 -1.15 16.25
N LEU A 518 -2.16 0.15 16.01
CA LEU A 518 -1.59 0.65 14.77
C LEU A 518 -0.06 0.59 14.86
N SER A 519 0.55 -0.15 13.94
CA SER A 519 2.00 -0.35 13.80
C SER A 519 2.44 -0.16 12.34
N ALA A 520 1.69 0.66 11.58
CA ALA A 520 1.86 0.89 10.15
C ALA A 520 2.95 1.94 9.83
N GLY A 521 3.71 2.36 10.84
CA GLY A 521 4.83 3.30 10.72
C GLY A 521 4.39 4.76 10.78
N THR A 522 5.39 5.65 10.79
CA THR A 522 5.25 7.11 10.94
C THR A 522 4.18 7.70 10.02
N PHE A 523 4.19 7.34 8.75
CA PHE A 523 3.21 7.83 7.78
C PHE A 523 1.93 6.99 7.75
N GLY A 524 2.05 5.66 7.80
CA GLY A 524 0.91 4.75 7.68
C GLY A 524 -0.06 4.85 8.86
N SER A 525 0.44 4.86 10.09
CA SER A 525 -0.40 4.98 11.29
C SER A 525 -1.08 6.34 11.37
N ALA A 526 -0.37 7.43 11.02
CA ALA A 526 -0.98 8.76 10.92
C ALA A 526 -2.09 8.80 9.86
N LYS A 527 -1.86 8.23 8.66
CA LYS A 527 -2.86 8.13 7.60
C LYS A 527 -4.12 7.37 8.06
N ILE A 528 -3.96 6.25 8.75
CA ILE A 528 -5.09 5.47 9.28
C ILE A 528 -5.89 6.30 10.29
N LEU A 529 -5.24 7.02 11.21
CA LEU A 529 -5.93 7.91 12.16
C LEU A 529 -6.72 9.01 11.45
N LEU A 530 -6.11 9.69 10.47
CA LEU A 530 -6.78 10.73 9.68
C LEU A 530 -8.02 10.18 8.96
N ARG A 531 -7.91 9.01 8.30
CA ARG A 531 -9.03 8.32 7.64
C ARG A 531 -10.10 7.80 8.61
N SER A 532 -9.77 7.73 9.89
CA SER A 532 -10.67 7.34 10.98
C SER A 532 -11.31 8.55 11.68
N GLY A 533 -11.14 9.76 11.17
CA GLY A 533 -11.65 10.99 11.79
C GLY A 533 -10.92 11.37 13.08
N ILE A 534 -9.63 11.06 13.18
CA ILE A 534 -8.77 11.37 14.33
C ILE A 534 -7.55 12.15 13.83
N GLY A 535 -7.46 13.42 14.18
CA GLY A 535 -6.37 14.30 13.75
C GLY A 535 -6.80 15.76 13.60
N PRO A 536 -5.92 16.62 13.04
CA PRO A 536 -6.20 18.04 12.89
C PRO A 536 -7.38 18.28 11.95
N THR A 537 -8.29 19.20 12.30
CA THR A 537 -9.50 19.49 11.52
C THR A 537 -9.21 19.78 10.05
N ASP A 538 -8.14 20.52 9.74
CA ASP A 538 -7.74 20.82 8.37
C ASP A 538 -7.44 19.54 7.56
N GLN A 539 -6.84 18.53 8.19
CA GLN A 539 -6.52 17.25 7.55
C GLN A 539 -7.75 16.34 7.46
N LEU A 540 -8.65 16.38 8.45
CA LEU A 540 -9.89 15.61 8.41
C LEU A 540 -10.85 16.11 7.32
N GLU A 541 -10.91 17.41 7.08
CA GLU A 541 -11.67 17.99 5.96
C GLU A 541 -11.09 17.58 4.59
N VAL A 542 -9.76 17.42 4.46
CA VAL A 542 -9.16 16.86 3.23
C VAL A 542 -9.64 15.44 2.99
N VAL A 543 -9.69 14.59 4.02
CA VAL A 543 -10.20 13.22 3.87
C VAL A 543 -11.69 13.23 3.52
N LYS A 544 -12.48 14.08 4.17
CA LYS A 544 -13.91 14.22 3.88
C LYS A 544 -14.18 14.68 2.45
N GLY A 545 -13.29 15.49 1.86
CA GLY A 545 -13.35 15.90 0.46
C GLY A 545 -12.81 14.88 -0.55
N SER A 546 -12.36 13.69 -0.10
CA SER A 546 -11.75 12.66 -0.94
C SER A 546 -12.73 11.55 -1.32
N VAL A 547 -12.20 10.50 -1.98
CA VAL A 547 -12.92 9.24 -2.26
C VAL A 547 -13.47 8.53 -1.02
N ASP A 548 -12.90 8.80 0.16
CA ASP A 548 -13.40 8.25 1.43
C ASP A 548 -14.60 9.02 1.99
N GLY A 549 -14.81 10.27 1.55
CA GLY A 549 -15.81 11.19 2.07
C GLY A 549 -17.19 10.60 2.29
N PRO A 550 -17.80 9.92 1.29
CA PRO A 550 -19.14 9.35 1.42
C PRO A 550 -19.30 8.32 2.54
N THR A 551 -18.21 7.66 2.93
CA THR A 551 -18.24 6.63 3.98
C THR A 551 -17.49 7.06 5.24
N MET A 552 -16.85 8.23 5.25
CA MET A 552 -16.10 8.74 6.40
C MET A 552 -17.03 8.92 7.60
N ILE A 553 -16.50 8.68 8.81
CA ILE A 553 -17.26 8.94 10.02
C ILE A 553 -17.69 10.42 10.09
N ALA A 554 -18.92 10.66 10.56
CA ALA A 554 -19.47 11.99 10.71
C ALA A 554 -18.56 12.89 11.55
N ASN A 555 -18.49 14.18 11.18
CA ASN A 555 -17.64 15.16 11.85
C ASN A 555 -18.02 15.40 13.33
N SER A 556 -19.26 15.12 13.71
CA SER A 556 -19.71 15.11 15.12
C SER A 556 -18.96 14.09 15.99
N SER A 557 -18.30 13.11 15.38
CA SER A 557 -17.48 12.10 16.06
C SER A 557 -15.98 12.30 15.84
N TRP A 558 -15.53 13.40 15.25
CA TRP A 558 -14.11 13.66 15.06
C TRP A 558 -13.40 13.89 16.39
N ILE A 559 -12.15 13.42 16.47
CA ILE A 559 -11.27 13.64 17.63
C ILE A 559 -10.10 14.49 17.15
N ASN A 560 -10.03 15.74 17.62
CA ASN A 560 -8.97 16.65 17.24
C ASN A 560 -7.70 16.36 18.05
N LEU A 561 -6.68 15.84 17.38
CA LEU A 561 -5.36 15.53 17.93
C LEU A 561 -4.28 16.00 16.97
N PRO A 562 -3.04 16.28 17.43
CA PRO A 562 -1.95 16.77 16.59
C PRO A 562 -1.30 15.68 15.73
N VAL A 563 -2.10 14.79 15.12
CA VAL A 563 -1.61 13.77 14.17
C VAL A 563 -0.89 14.44 13.00
N GLY A 564 0.31 13.95 12.69
CA GLY A 564 1.16 14.48 11.62
C GLY A 564 2.09 15.63 12.05
N TYR A 565 1.86 16.27 13.19
CA TYR A 565 2.81 17.22 13.78
C TYR A 565 4.02 16.49 14.39
N ASN A 566 5.03 17.24 14.83
CA ASN A 566 6.25 16.70 15.45
C ASN A 566 7.00 15.69 14.55
N LEU A 567 6.80 15.78 13.22
CA LEU A 567 7.55 14.95 12.28
C LEU A 567 9.04 15.28 12.43
N GLU A 568 9.86 14.25 12.58
CA GLU A 568 11.31 14.38 12.73
C GLU A 568 12.00 13.24 11.98
N ASP A 569 13.24 13.49 11.54
CA ASP A 569 14.17 12.52 10.99
C ASP A 569 15.57 12.99 11.39
N HIS A 570 16.55 12.09 11.39
CA HIS A 570 17.94 12.53 11.51
C HIS A 570 18.27 13.49 10.36
N THR A 571 18.94 14.59 10.66
CA THR A 571 19.45 15.46 9.59
C THR A 571 20.76 14.88 9.07
N ASN A 572 20.72 14.32 7.86
CA ASN A 572 21.91 13.79 7.18
C ASN A 572 22.76 14.91 6.57
N THR A 573 24.07 14.80 6.70
CA THR A 573 25.06 15.64 6.00
C THR A 573 26.18 14.73 5.49
N ASP A 574 26.25 14.55 4.17
CA ASP A 574 27.29 13.74 3.55
C ASP A 574 28.61 14.53 3.43
N SER A 575 29.71 13.83 3.67
CA SER A 575 31.07 14.25 3.32
C SER A 575 31.74 13.10 2.58
N VAL A 576 32.73 13.40 1.74
CA VAL A 576 33.40 12.38 0.91
C VAL A 576 34.90 12.58 0.98
N VAL A 577 35.60 11.50 1.32
CA VAL A 577 37.07 11.43 1.29
C VAL A 577 37.51 10.32 0.32
N SER A 578 38.75 10.37 -0.14
CA SER A 578 39.37 9.28 -0.90
C SER A 578 40.66 8.85 -0.24
N HIS A 579 40.94 7.55 -0.24
CA HIS A 579 42.19 7.00 0.27
C HIS A 579 42.70 5.85 -0.62
N PRO A 580 44.00 5.81 -0.97
CA PRO A 580 44.55 4.82 -1.90
C PRO A 580 44.39 3.35 -1.48
N SER A 581 44.29 3.08 -0.17
CA SER A 581 44.08 1.72 0.34
C SER A 581 42.63 1.23 0.23
N THR A 582 41.67 2.13 -0.02
CA THR A 582 40.26 1.77 -0.08
C THR A 582 39.94 1.13 -1.42
N GLN A 583 39.15 0.05 -1.36
CA GLN A 583 38.56 -0.59 -2.52
C GLN A 583 37.06 -0.73 -2.27
N SER A 584 36.25 -0.26 -3.21
CA SER A 584 34.82 -0.55 -3.22
C SER A 584 34.56 -1.97 -3.76
N TYR A 585 33.45 -2.55 -3.32
CA TYR A 585 32.90 -3.77 -3.90
C TYR A 585 31.58 -3.40 -4.58
N ASP A 586 31.39 -3.80 -5.84
CA ASP A 586 30.17 -3.48 -6.58
C ASP A 586 29.02 -4.42 -6.16
N PHE A 587 28.28 -3.99 -5.14
CA PHE A 587 27.09 -4.70 -4.67
C PHE A 587 25.90 -4.60 -5.64
N TYR A 588 25.87 -3.61 -6.53
CA TYR A 588 24.82 -3.52 -7.55
C TYR A 588 25.04 -4.55 -8.66
N GLN A 589 26.28 -4.75 -9.10
CA GLN A 589 26.65 -5.83 -10.01
C GLN A 589 26.41 -7.19 -9.37
N ALA A 590 26.66 -7.34 -8.06
CA ALA A 590 26.41 -8.59 -7.34
C ALA A 590 24.94 -9.05 -7.34
N TYR A 591 23.98 -8.17 -7.65
CA TYR A 591 22.60 -8.59 -7.87
C TYR A 591 22.45 -9.43 -9.15
N THR A 592 23.09 -9.04 -10.25
CA THR A 592 22.94 -9.69 -11.56
C THR A 592 24.04 -10.71 -11.85
N ASP A 593 25.29 -10.36 -11.57
CA ASP A 593 26.49 -11.13 -11.89
C ASP A 593 27.51 -11.06 -10.74
N PRO A 594 27.25 -11.76 -9.62
CA PRO A 594 28.15 -11.75 -8.47
C PRO A 594 29.46 -12.47 -8.76
N ASN A 595 30.54 -12.01 -8.13
CA ASN A 595 31.81 -12.74 -8.12
C ASN A 595 31.58 -14.20 -7.68
N VAL A 596 32.05 -15.15 -8.50
CA VAL A 596 31.77 -16.58 -8.31
C VAL A 596 32.28 -17.10 -6.96
N THR A 597 33.43 -16.61 -6.49
CA THR A 597 34.00 -17.00 -5.19
C THR A 597 33.13 -16.51 -4.04
N ASP A 598 32.70 -15.24 -4.08
CA ASP A 598 31.86 -14.65 -3.03
C ASP A 598 30.46 -15.26 -3.02
N LYS A 599 29.87 -15.47 -4.20
CA LYS A 599 28.60 -16.21 -4.36
C LYS A 599 28.69 -17.60 -3.73
N ASN A 600 29.72 -18.37 -4.07
CA ASN A 600 29.87 -19.73 -3.57
C ASN A 600 30.13 -19.76 -2.06
N ALA A 601 30.97 -18.85 -1.54
CA ALA A 601 31.20 -18.71 -0.11
C ALA A 601 29.90 -18.41 0.65
N TYR A 602 29.05 -17.53 0.11
CA TYR A 602 27.78 -17.19 0.72
C TYR A 602 26.76 -18.35 0.67
N LEU A 603 26.57 -18.95 -0.51
CA LEU A 603 25.59 -20.03 -0.70
C LEU A 603 25.93 -21.28 0.11
N GLN A 604 27.22 -21.65 0.17
CA GLN A 604 27.66 -22.89 0.82
C GLN A 604 27.91 -22.74 2.32
N LYS A 605 28.38 -21.56 2.77
CA LYS A 605 28.89 -21.38 4.14
C LYS A 605 28.34 -20.15 4.86
N ARG A 606 27.50 -19.33 4.22
CA ARG A 606 27.03 -18.04 4.76
C ARG A 606 28.19 -17.14 5.18
N SER A 607 29.23 -17.12 4.35
CA SER A 607 30.46 -16.35 4.57
C SER A 607 30.78 -15.44 3.39
N GLY A 608 31.84 -14.64 3.51
CA GLY A 608 32.25 -13.66 2.50
C GLY A 608 31.59 -12.30 2.64
N ILE A 609 31.91 -11.41 1.69
CA ILE A 609 31.44 -10.01 1.63
C ILE A 609 29.92 -9.88 1.53
N LEU A 610 29.23 -10.85 0.91
CA LEU A 610 27.77 -10.86 0.77
C LEU A 610 27.02 -11.13 2.09
N ALA A 611 27.72 -11.56 3.14
CA ALA A 611 27.17 -11.66 4.50
C ALA A 611 27.26 -10.32 5.28
N GLN A 612 27.88 -9.29 4.71
CA GLN A 612 27.91 -7.92 5.26
C GLN A 612 26.91 -7.05 4.47
N SER A 613 26.45 -5.93 5.06
CA SER A 613 25.57 -5.01 4.32
C SER A 613 26.27 -4.42 3.10
N ALA A 614 25.45 -4.06 2.11
CA ALA A 614 25.82 -3.17 1.02
C ALA A 614 25.45 -1.70 1.33
N PRO A 615 26.26 -0.71 0.92
CA PRO A 615 27.68 -0.87 0.58
C PRO A 615 28.47 -1.38 1.80
N ASN A 616 29.77 -1.65 1.65
CA ASN A 616 30.58 -2.08 2.78
C ASN A 616 30.67 -0.95 3.83
N ILE A 617 29.99 -1.13 4.97
CA ILE A 617 29.90 -0.13 6.02
C ILE A 617 31.12 -0.24 6.93
N GLY A 618 31.96 0.80 6.91
CA GLY A 618 33.16 0.95 7.70
C GLY A 618 32.88 1.34 9.16
N PRO A 619 33.71 2.18 9.80
CA PRO A 619 33.54 2.50 11.21
C PRO A 619 32.29 3.35 11.44
N LEU A 620 31.64 3.07 12.56
CA LEU A 620 30.59 3.90 13.13
C LEU A 620 31.18 4.68 14.29
N PHE A 621 30.86 5.96 14.41
CA PHE A 621 31.43 6.81 15.44
C PHE A 621 30.47 7.89 15.92
N PHE A 622 30.69 8.37 17.14
CA PHE A 622 29.75 9.24 17.85
C PHE A 622 30.43 10.38 18.58
N GLU A 623 29.76 11.53 18.59
CA GLU A 623 30.18 12.74 19.28
C GLU A 623 28.97 13.48 19.86
N GLU A 624 29.17 14.13 21.00
CA GLU A 624 28.17 15.04 21.58
C GLU A 624 28.69 16.48 21.56
N ILE A 625 27.90 17.39 20.97
CA ILE A 625 28.21 18.82 20.86
C ILE A 625 27.27 19.61 21.75
N LYS A 626 27.81 20.33 22.73
CA LYS A 626 27.04 21.28 23.53
C LYS A 626 26.93 22.61 22.79
N GLY A 627 25.71 22.98 22.40
CA GLY A 627 25.40 24.25 21.75
C GLY A 627 25.51 25.44 22.71
N SER A 628 25.53 26.65 22.14
CA SER A 628 25.50 27.91 22.91
C SER A 628 24.16 28.11 23.64
N ASP A 629 23.10 27.47 23.18
CA ASP A 629 21.79 27.34 23.84
C ASP A 629 21.80 26.39 25.05
N GLY A 630 22.94 25.76 25.35
CA GLY A 630 23.09 24.81 26.46
C GLY A 630 22.57 23.40 26.15
N ILE A 631 21.99 23.16 24.97
CA ILE A 631 21.48 21.85 24.56
C ILE A 631 22.62 21.01 23.99
N THR A 632 22.72 19.76 24.45
CA THR A 632 23.70 18.81 23.91
C THR A 632 23.09 18.03 22.76
N ARG A 633 23.61 18.25 21.55
CA ARG A 633 23.20 17.59 20.32
C ARG A 633 24.09 16.40 20.03
N GLN A 634 23.47 15.26 19.77
CA GLN A 634 24.17 14.03 19.43
C GLN A 634 24.43 13.95 17.93
N LEU A 635 25.65 13.53 17.58
CA LEU A 635 26.04 13.17 16.22
C LEU A 635 26.39 11.69 16.15
N GLN A 636 25.84 10.99 15.16
CA GLN A 636 26.32 9.69 14.68
C GLN A 636 26.99 9.90 13.32
N TYR A 637 28.06 9.17 13.05
CA TYR A 637 28.69 9.12 11.74
C TYR A 637 28.74 7.68 11.25
N THR A 638 28.42 7.50 9.96
CA THR A 638 28.46 6.20 9.29
C THR A 638 29.36 6.31 8.06
N ALA A 639 30.56 5.73 8.13
CA ALA A 639 31.46 5.65 6.98
C ALA A 639 31.11 4.44 6.11
N ARG A 640 31.06 4.63 4.79
CA ARG A 640 30.73 3.59 3.82
C ARG A 640 31.66 3.68 2.60
N MET A 641 32.11 2.51 2.13
CA MET A 641 33.08 2.40 1.04
C MET A 641 32.36 2.48 -0.31
N GLU A 642 31.81 3.67 -0.60
CA GLU A 642 31.15 4.03 -1.85
C GLU A 642 31.42 5.50 -2.16
N GLY A 643 31.23 5.88 -3.43
CA GLY A 643 31.20 7.27 -3.87
C GLY A 643 29.85 7.92 -3.62
N SER A 644 29.85 9.24 -3.44
CA SER A 644 28.65 10.07 -3.46
C SER A 644 28.98 11.48 -3.93
N LEU A 645 27.96 12.34 -4.11
CA LEU A 645 28.12 13.74 -4.53
C LEU A 645 28.94 13.91 -5.83
N GLY A 646 28.84 12.95 -6.75
CA GLY A 646 29.57 12.96 -8.02
C GLY A 646 31.00 12.42 -7.95
N VAL A 647 31.50 12.03 -6.77
CA VAL A 647 32.74 11.27 -6.64
C VAL A 647 32.45 9.81 -7.03
N PRO A 648 33.19 9.21 -7.99
CA PRO A 648 32.97 7.83 -8.39
C PRO A 648 33.37 6.86 -7.28
N ASP A 649 32.86 5.63 -7.39
CA ASP A 649 33.31 4.49 -6.59
C ASP A 649 34.81 4.18 -6.81
N GLY A 650 35.36 3.29 -5.98
CA GLY A 650 36.76 2.87 -6.01
C GLY A 650 37.44 3.20 -4.69
N GLN A 651 38.14 4.32 -4.63
CA GLN A 651 38.88 4.78 -3.44
C GLN A 651 38.05 5.68 -2.51
N ALA A 652 36.81 6.00 -2.91
CA ALA A 652 35.94 6.91 -2.19
C ALA A 652 35.38 6.27 -0.91
N ILE A 653 35.24 7.10 0.11
CA ILE A 653 34.57 6.80 1.37
C ILE A 653 33.61 7.95 1.65
N THR A 654 32.31 7.67 1.59
CA THR A 654 31.29 8.61 2.05
C THR A 654 31.10 8.46 3.55
N ILE A 655 31.15 9.58 4.27
CA ILE A 655 30.88 9.65 5.70
C ILE A 655 29.62 10.51 5.89
N SER A 656 28.51 9.84 6.22
CA SER A 656 27.28 10.54 6.59
C SER A 656 27.29 10.89 8.06
N GLN A 657 27.16 12.18 8.36
CA GLN A 657 26.86 12.67 9.70
C GLN A 657 25.33 12.76 9.87
N TYR A 658 24.82 12.16 10.93
CA TYR A 658 23.43 12.24 11.36
C TYR A 658 23.34 13.07 12.64
N LEU A 659 22.68 14.23 12.55
CA LEU A 659 22.25 14.97 13.74
C LEU A 659 20.99 14.31 14.31
N GLY A 660 21.09 13.84 15.56
CA GLY A 660 20.04 13.09 16.28
C GLY A 660 19.54 13.80 17.52
N ARG A 661 19.44 13.06 18.64
CA ARG A 661 18.92 13.54 19.94
C ARG A 661 19.46 14.93 20.32
N GLY A 662 18.54 15.82 20.72
CA GLY A 662 18.82 17.19 21.11
C GLY A 662 18.59 18.21 20.00
N ALA A 663 18.38 17.77 18.76
CA ALA A 663 17.88 18.64 17.70
C ALA A 663 16.47 19.15 18.03
N THR A 664 16.24 20.44 17.80
CA THR A 664 14.99 21.13 18.19
C THR A 664 14.04 21.34 17.01
N SER A 665 14.56 21.28 15.78
CA SER A 665 13.77 21.45 14.57
C SER A 665 12.71 20.34 14.42
N ARG A 666 11.49 20.73 14.01
CA ARG A 666 10.37 19.81 13.74
C ARG A 666 9.66 20.17 12.45
N GLY A 667 9.12 19.16 11.79
CA GLY A 667 8.32 19.25 10.58
C GLY A 667 6.85 18.89 10.81
N ARG A 668 6.14 18.71 9.70
CA ARG A 668 4.74 18.29 9.66
C ARG A 668 4.52 17.40 8.45
N MET A 669 3.83 16.29 8.67
CA MET A 669 3.23 15.47 7.63
C MET A 669 1.76 15.86 7.46
N THR A 670 1.31 15.87 6.21
CA THR A 670 -0.11 16.07 5.85
C THR A 670 -0.58 14.97 4.91
N ILE A 671 -1.89 14.88 4.72
CA ILE A 671 -2.53 13.99 3.74
C ILE A 671 -3.02 14.81 2.54
N GLY A 672 -2.81 14.29 1.33
CA GLY A 672 -3.31 14.88 0.09
C GLY A 672 -4.72 14.41 -0.25
N ALA A 673 -5.34 15.03 -1.26
CA ALA A 673 -6.68 14.66 -1.74
C ALA A 673 -6.76 13.22 -2.29
N ASN A 674 -5.64 12.67 -2.78
CA ASN A 674 -5.50 11.27 -3.18
C ASN A 674 -5.25 10.32 -1.99
N LEU A 675 -5.32 10.82 -0.76
CA LEU A 675 -5.01 10.11 0.48
C LEU A 675 -3.56 9.64 0.60
N GLY A 676 -2.65 10.16 -0.23
CA GLY A 676 -1.20 9.98 -0.08
C GLY A 676 -0.65 10.90 1.01
N THR A 677 0.40 10.46 1.69
CA THR A 677 1.06 11.24 2.76
C THR A 677 2.22 12.05 2.19
N VAL A 678 2.38 13.30 2.63
CA VAL A 678 3.48 14.16 2.17
C VAL A 678 4.18 14.85 3.33
N VAL A 679 5.47 15.13 3.17
CA VAL A 679 6.24 15.99 4.09
C VAL A 679 6.01 17.45 3.69
N SER A 680 4.94 18.05 4.18
CA SER A 680 4.58 19.44 3.86
C SER A 680 5.46 20.47 4.56
N THR A 681 6.10 20.09 5.66
CA THR A 681 7.06 20.94 6.37
C THR A 681 8.31 20.12 6.68
N VAL A 682 9.41 20.52 6.05
CA VAL A 682 10.72 19.88 6.19
C VAL A 682 11.25 20.07 7.63
N PRO A 683 11.69 19.00 8.33
CA PRO A 683 12.08 19.08 9.73
C PRO A 683 13.52 19.52 9.99
N TYR A 684 14.31 19.76 8.95
CA TYR A 684 15.76 19.95 9.07
C TYR A 684 16.15 21.41 9.27
N LEU A 685 17.13 21.64 10.16
CA LEU A 685 17.92 22.89 10.25
C LEU A 685 17.07 24.18 10.32
N ARG A 686 15.99 24.13 11.11
CA ARG A 686 15.12 25.29 11.37
C ARG A 686 15.65 26.14 12.54
N ASP A 687 16.38 25.52 13.46
CA ASP A 687 17.13 26.17 14.54
C ASP A 687 18.60 26.35 14.12
N GLN A 688 19.13 27.57 14.28
CA GLN A 688 20.53 27.85 13.96
C GLN A 688 21.50 27.01 14.81
N ASN A 689 21.15 26.66 16.04
CA ASN A 689 22.00 25.82 16.88
C ASN A 689 22.10 24.36 16.38
N ASP A 690 21.09 23.88 15.63
CA ASP A 690 21.17 22.59 14.93
C ASP A 690 22.22 22.68 13.79
N VAL A 691 22.25 23.80 13.06
CA VAL A 691 23.25 24.07 12.01
C VAL A 691 24.66 24.13 12.60
N GLU A 692 24.84 24.85 13.72
CA GLU A 692 26.13 24.98 14.38
C GLU A 692 26.70 23.64 14.85
N ALA A 693 25.85 22.72 15.34
CA ALA A 693 26.30 21.38 15.73
C ALA A 693 26.78 20.56 14.54
N VAL A 694 26.09 20.63 13.39
CA VAL A 694 26.49 19.97 12.13
C VAL A 694 27.86 20.48 11.67
N ILE A 695 28.03 21.79 11.60
CA ILE A 695 29.29 22.45 11.23
C ILE A 695 30.41 22.00 12.18
N LYS A 696 30.17 22.11 13.49
CA LYS A 696 31.18 21.79 14.49
C LYS A 696 31.63 20.32 14.42
N GLY A 697 30.70 19.40 14.20
CA GLY A 697 31.02 18.00 14.03
C GLY A 697 31.91 17.72 12.81
N LEU A 698 31.64 18.36 11.68
CA LEU A 698 32.47 18.21 10.47
C LEU A 698 33.86 18.84 10.63
N GLU A 699 33.99 19.98 11.31
CA GLU A 699 35.29 20.58 11.66
C GLU A 699 36.12 19.65 12.56
N ASN A 700 35.46 19.05 13.56
CA ASN A 700 36.08 18.10 14.47
C ASN A 700 36.51 16.82 13.74
N LEU A 701 35.74 16.36 12.76
CA LEU A 701 36.10 15.23 11.90
C LEU A 701 37.30 15.55 11.00
N GLN A 702 37.31 16.70 10.32
CA GLN A 702 38.47 17.14 9.53
C GLN A 702 39.74 17.20 10.38
N THR A 703 39.64 17.72 11.59
CA THR A 703 40.75 17.77 12.55
C THR A 703 41.24 16.37 12.92
N SER A 704 40.31 15.44 13.20
CA SER A 704 40.64 14.07 13.59
C SER A 704 41.32 13.30 12.47
N LEU A 705 40.91 13.51 11.22
CA LEU A 705 41.45 12.80 10.05
C LEU A 705 42.68 13.47 9.42
N LYS A 706 43.10 14.65 9.89
CA LYS A 706 44.21 15.43 9.31
C LYS A 706 45.54 14.67 9.23
N SER A 707 45.77 13.74 10.17
CA SER A 707 47.02 12.97 10.26
C SER A 707 47.04 11.70 9.41
N VAL A 708 45.95 11.35 8.73
CA VAL A 708 45.88 10.16 7.87
C VAL A 708 46.65 10.43 6.57
N PRO A 709 47.76 9.71 6.29
CA PRO A 709 48.56 9.95 5.10
C PRO A 709 47.75 9.73 3.82
N ASN A 710 47.92 10.60 2.82
CA ASN A 710 47.29 10.49 1.50
C ASN A 710 45.74 10.49 1.51
N LEU A 711 45.10 10.88 2.63
CA LEU A 711 43.66 11.08 2.68
C LEU A 711 43.30 12.40 1.99
N VAL A 712 42.45 12.32 0.96
CA VAL A 712 41.97 13.48 0.21
C VAL A 712 40.54 13.80 0.62
N TRP A 713 40.26 15.05 0.99
CA TRP A 713 38.89 15.53 1.17
C TRP A 713 38.33 16.00 -0.16
N ASN A 714 37.33 15.28 -0.69
CA ASN A 714 36.61 15.68 -1.89
C ASN A 714 35.44 16.61 -1.55
N PHE A 715 34.76 16.33 -0.43
CA PHE A 715 33.64 17.11 0.08
C PHE A 715 33.70 17.24 1.62
N PRO A 716 33.80 18.46 2.18
CA PRO A 716 33.96 19.75 1.48
C PRO A 716 35.18 19.79 0.53
N PRO A 717 35.09 20.44 -0.64
CA PRO A 717 36.21 20.52 -1.58
C PRO A 717 37.33 21.43 -1.05
N PRO A 718 38.59 21.23 -1.47
CA PRO A 718 39.71 22.08 -1.06
C PRO A 718 39.43 23.56 -1.29
N GLY A 719 39.74 24.41 -0.30
CA GLY A 719 39.49 25.85 -0.33
C GLY A 719 38.08 26.28 0.09
N THR A 720 37.16 25.34 0.35
CA THR A 720 35.82 25.64 0.91
C THR A 720 35.82 25.39 2.42
N THR A 721 35.35 26.34 3.22
CA THR A 721 35.20 26.12 4.66
C THR A 721 34.04 25.16 4.96
N VAL A 722 34.09 24.46 6.09
CA VAL A 722 32.99 23.56 6.50
C VAL A 722 31.67 24.33 6.64
N ARG A 723 31.72 25.56 7.18
CA ARG A 723 30.56 26.43 7.31
C ARG A 723 29.94 26.75 5.96
N ASP A 724 30.75 27.18 4.99
CA ASP A 724 30.25 27.50 3.64
C ASP A 724 29.69 26.27 2.96
N TYR A 725 30.33 25.10 3.12
CA TYR A 725 29.83 23.85 2.59
C TYR A 725 28.44 23.49 3.14
N VAL A 726 28.26 23.54 4.46
CA VAL A 726 26.97 23.20 5.11
C VAL A 726 25.90 24.22 4.74
N ASN A 727 26.22 25.52 4.74
CA ASN A 727 25.26 26.59 4.43
C ASN A 727 24.81 26.58 2.97
N ASN A 728 25.67 26.13 2.05
CA ASN A 728 25.34 26.04 0.63
C ASN A 728 24.64 24.73 0.23
N MET A 729 24.50 23.77 1.16
CA MET A 729 23.70 22.57 0.90
C MET A 729 22.22 22.88 0.89
N ILE A 730 21.51 22.34 -0.10
CA ILE A 730 20.05 22.43 -0.18
C ILE A 730 19.43 21.73 1.04
N VAL A 731 18.58 22.45 1.76
CA VAL A 731 17.79 21.90 2.88
C VAL A 731 16.46 21.38 2.34
N SER A 732 16.46 20.12 1.92
CA SER A 732 15.29 19.39 1.44
C SER A 732 15.30 17.95 1.94
N TYR A 733 14.16 17.26 1.91
CA TYR A 733 14.13 15.83 2.21
C TYR A 733 14.87 14.99 1.15
N SER A 734 14.97 15.44 -0.10
CA SER A 734 15.71 14.72 -1.14
C SER A 734 17.22 14.69 -0.85
N ASN A 735 17.75 15.73 -0.20
CA ASN A 735 19.19 15.86 0.08
C ASN A 735 19.57 15.47 1.53
N ARG A 736 18.66 15.66 2.50
CA ARG A 736 19.01 15.58 3.94
C ARG A 736 18.32 14.45 4.70
N ARG A 737 17.43 13.67 4.07
CA ARG A 737 16.75 12.56 4.78
C ARG A 737 17.70 11.43 5.13
N ALA A 738 17.49 10.83 6.30
CA ALA A 738 18.13 9.58 6.72
C ALA A 738 17.17 8.38 6.63
N ASN A 739 15.88 8.62 6.36
CA ASN A 739 14.81 7.61 6.36
C ASN A 739 14.53 7.04 7.77
N HIS A 740 14.79 7.83 8.81
CA HIS A 740 14.50 7.53 10.21
C HIS A 740 13.29 8.35 10.70
N TRP A 741 12.27 8.51 9.85
CA TRP A 741 11.07 9.30 10.13
C TRP A 741 10.34 8.83 11.40
N ILE A 742 10.03 9.75 12.30
CA ILE A 742 9.35 9.51 13.58
C ILE A 742 8.37 10.64 13.97
N GLY A 743 7.61 10.42 15.05
CA GLY A 743 7.03 11.50 15.87
C GLY A 743 5.64 12.01 15.50
N THR A 744 5.06 11.56 14.38
CA THR A 744 3.73 12.00 13.89
C THR A 744 2.56 11.72 14.84
N ASN A 745 2.71 10.75 15.75
CA ASN A 745 1.71 10.38 16.75
C ASN A 745 2.33 10.45 18.16
N LYS A 746 2.99 11.57 18.47
CA LYS A 746 3.78 11.81 19.67
C LYS A 746 3.13 11.24 20.94
N LEU A 747 3.92 10.45 21.68
CA LEU A 747 3.60 9.99 23.02
C LEU A 747 3.88 11.07 24.06
N GLY A 748 2.94 11.26 24.99
CA GLY A 748 3.15 12.17 26.11
C GLY A 748 1.96 12.23 27.04
N THR A 749 2.06 13.10 28.04
CA THR A 749 1.02 13.27 29.09
C THR A 749 0.10 14.45 28.80
N LYS A 750 0.42 15.29 27.82
CA LYS A 750 -0.34 16.49 27.46
C LYS A 750 -1.33 16.17 26.36
N ASP A 751 -2.51 15.69 26.76
CA ASP A 751 -3.63 15.32 25.89
C ASP A 751 -3.85 16.35 24.78
N GLY A 752 -3.67 15.93 23.53
CA GLY A 752 -3.77 16.78 22.34
C GLY A 752 -5.15 17.41 22.10
N ARG A 753 -6.20 16.96 22.79
CA ARG A 753 -7.54 17.59 22.76
C ARG A 753 -7.59 18.88 23.59
N SER A 754 -6.68 19.01 24.54
CA SER A 754 -6.61 20.17 25.44
C SER A 754 -5.84 21.32 24.80
N SER A 755 -6.14 22.55 25.20
CA SER A 755 -5.36 23.72 24.77
C SER A 755 -3.89 23.56 25.17
N GLY A 756 -2.98 23.65 24.19
CA GLY A 756 -1.54 23.45 24.40
C GLY A 756 -1.10 21.99 24.55
N GLY A 757 -2.00 21.03 24.33
CA GLY A 757 -1.67 19.61 24.21
C GLY A 757 -0.89 19.30 22.93
N ASP A 758 0.05 18.36 23.02
CA ASP A 758 0.92 17.98 21.90
C ASP A 758 0.99 16.45 21.69
N SER A 759 0.27 15.69 22.51
CA SER A 759 0.36 14.23 22.54
C SER A 759 -0.85 13.60 21.85
N VAL A 760 -0.61 12.69 20.92
CA VAL A 760 -1.65 11.90 20.24
C VAL A 760 -1.99 10.66 21.06
N VAL A 761 -0.97 10.07 21.70
CA VAL A 761 -1.13 8.90 22.56
C VAL A 761 -0.63 9.15 23.98
N ASP A 762 -1.25 8.49 24.95
CA ASP A 762 -0.84 8.53 26.35
C ASP A 762 0.39 7.63 26.63
N VAL A 763 0.82 7.57 27.89
CA VAL A 763 1.97 6.75 28.33
C VAL A 763 1.74 5.24 28.25
N ASN A 764 0.53 4.78 27.93
CA ASN A 764 0.22 3.38 27.61
C ASN A 764 0.04 3.18 26.10
N THR A 765 0.48 4.16 25.30
CA THR A 765 0.35 4.22 23.85
C THR A 765 -1.10 4.23 23.36
N LYS A 766 -2.06 4.55 24.23
CA LYS A 766 -3.49 4.60 23.88
C LYS A 766 -3.80 5.96 23.26
N VAL A 767 -4.54 5.96 22.16
CA VAL A 767 -4.96 7.21 21.49
C VAL A 767 -5.93 7.95 22.38
N TYR A 768 -5.64 9.24 22.64
CA TYR A 768 -6.53 10.09 23.43
C TYR A 768 -7.93 10.16 22.81
N GLY A 769 -8.98 10.15 23.64
CA GLY A 769 -10.37 10.07 23.18
C GLY A 769 -10.82 8.68 22.72
N THR A 770 -10.03 7.63 22.99
CA THR A 770 -10.42 6.24 22.72
C THR A 770 -10.21 5.35 23.95
N ASP A 771 -10.90 4.20 23.99
CA ASP A 771 -10.74 3.20 25.05
C ASP A 771 -9.89 1.99 24.64
N ASN A 772 -9.82 1.66 23.35
CA ASN A 772 -9.21 0.42 22.87
C ASN A 772 -8.34 0.57 21.61
N LEU A 773 -7.96 1.79 21.22
CA LEU A 773 -7.05 2.05 20.10
C LEU A 773 -5.66 2.48 20.61
N PHE A 774 -4.63 1.85 20.07
CA PHE A 774 -3.24 2.09 20.44
C PHE A 774 -2.37 2.35 19.21
N VAL A 775 -1.22 2.99 19.39
CA VAL A 775 -0.20 3.16 18.34
C VAL A 775 1.15 2.68 18.87
N VAL A 776 1.80 1.74 18.20
CA VAL A 776 3.10 1.19 18.60
C VAL A 776 3.97 1.01 17.36
N ASP A 777 4.67 2.08 17.00
CA ASP A 777 5.70 2.12 15.97
C ASP A 777 6.55 3.41 16.15
N ALA A 778 7.34 3.77 15.14
CA ALA A 778 8.22 4.93 15.18
C ALA A 778 7.48 6.28 15.30
N SER A 779 6.18 6.34 14.99
CA SER A 779 5.37 7.56 15.08
C SER A 779 5.24 8.09 16.51
N ILE A 780 5.42 7.26 17.54
CA ILE A 780 5.19 7.67 18.93
C ILE A 780 6.39 8.36 19.58
N PHE A 781 7.57 8.31 18.95
CA PHE A 781 8.80 8.85 19.52
C PHE A 781 8.71 10.38 19.65
N PRO A 782 8.88 10.95 20.86
CA PRO A 782 8.78 12.40 21.05
C PRO A 782 9.89 13.20 20.39
N GLY A 783 11.06 12.58 20.23
CA GLY A 783 12.23 13.18 19.61
C GLY A 783 13.18 12.14 19.03
N MET A 784 14.12 12.57 18.20
CA MET A 784 15.12 11.67 17.60
C MET A 784 16.05 11.07 18.65
N VAL A 785 16.58 9.89 18.35
CA VAL A 785 17.51 9.13 19.21
C VAL A 785 18.94 9.27 18.68
N THR A 786 19.90 8.64 19.35
CA THR A 786 21.32 8.72 18.98
C THR A 786 21.67 7.89 17.75
N THR A 787 20.96 6.78 17.52
CA THR A 787 21.32 5.80 16.50
C THR A 787 20.21 5.51 15.51
N ASN A 788 20.48 4.66 14.50
CA ASN A 788 19.43 4.11 13.64
C ASN A 788 18.31 3.48 14.51
N PRO A 789 17.02 3.79 14.26
CA PRO A 789 15.98 3.64 15.28
C PRO A 789 15.40 2.23 15.42
N SER A 790 15.75 1.27 14.55
CA SER A 790 15.06 -0.03 14.49
C SER A 790 15.08 -0.78 15.84
N SER A 791 16.20 -0.79 16.55
CA SER A 791 16.28 -1.45 17.86
C SER A 791 15.46 -0.72 18.93
N TYR A 792 15.44 0.61 18.92
CA TYR A 792 14.64 1.41 19.83
C TYR A 792 13.15 1.14 19.62
N ILE A 793 12.69 1.03 18.37
CA ILE A 793 11.29 0.73 18.06
C ILE A 793 10.90 -0.67 18.56
N VAL A 794 11.78 -1.66 18.41
CA VAL A 794 11.54 -3.03 18.92
C VAL A 794 11.52 -3.05 20.46
N VAL A 795 12.39 -2.28 21.13
CA VAL A 795 12.36 -2.10 22.59
C VAL A 795 11.08 -1.41 23.04
N ALA A 796 10.65 -0.36 22.34
CA ALA A 796 9.41 0.33 22.61
C ALA A 796 8.19 -0.61 22.44
N ALA A 797 8.20 -1.49 21.44
CA ALA A 797 7.15 -2.48 21.24
C ALA A 797 7.07 -3.52 22.37
N GLU A 798 8.21 -4.04 22.83
CA GLU A 798 8.29 -4.94 24.00
C GLU A 798 7.77 -4.26 25.29
N HIS A 799 8.09 -2.98 25.48
CA HIS A 799 7.61 -2.20 26.64
C HIS A 799 6.12 -1.89 26.55
N ALA A 800 5.65 -1.45 25.38
CA ALA A 800 4.25 -1.17 25.11
C ALA A 800 3.38 -2.41 25.28
N ALA A 801 3.82 -3.58 24.80
CA ALA A 801 3.10 -4.83 24.96
C ALA A 801 2.81 -5.12 26.45
N ALA A 802 3.81 -4.97 27.32
CA ALA A 802 3.66 -5.17 28.75
C ALA A 802 2.67 -4.17 29.37
N LYS A 803 2.78 -2.88 29.01
CA LYS A 803 1.84 -1.84 29.47
C LYS A 803 0.40 -2.14 29.04
N ILE A 804 0.20 -2.45 27.77
CA ILE A 804 -1.12 -2.76 27.21
C ILE A 804 -1.72 -3.99 27.90
N LEU A 805 -0.95 -5.06 28.07
CA LEU A 805 -1.42 -6.28 28.76
C LEU A 805 -1.78 -6.03 30.23
N ALA A 806 -1.11 -5.08 30.90
CA ALA A 806 -1.40 -4.70 32.27
C ALA A 806 -2.66 -3.81 32.43
N LEU A 807 -3.17 -3.23 31.35
CA LEU A 807 -4.40 -2.43 31.41
C LEU A 807 -5.62 -3.32 31.68
N ALA A 808 -6.43 -2.88 32.65
CA ALA A 808 -7.75 -3.47 32.89
C ALA A 808 -8.57 -3.53 31.59
N THR A 809 -9.39 -4.57 31.46
CA THR A 809 -10.32 -4.69 30.34
C THR A 809 -11.35 -3.58 30.46
N SER A 810 -11.69 -2.93 29.34
CA SER A 810 -12.75 -1.92 29.35
C SER A 810 -14.06 -2.54 29.82
N THR A 811 -14.83 -1.82 30.63
CA THR A 811 -16.16 -2.26 31.06
C THR A 811 -17.21 -1.39 30.38
N ALA A 812 -18.30 -2.01 29.92
CA ALA A 812 -19.42 -1.26 29.37
C ALA A 812 -20.07 -0.40 30.45
N GLN A 813 -20.45 0.82 30.09
CA GLN A 813 -21.08 1.78 30.99
C GLN A 813 -22.54 1.38 31.26
N PRO A 814 -23.01 1.48 32.52
CA PRO A 814 -24.40 1.19 32.85
C PRO A 814 -25.34 2.25 32.28
N GLN A 815 -26.65 1.98 32.35
CA GLN A 815 -27.67 2.99 32.04
C GLN A 815 -27.42 4.27 32.84
N TYR A 816 -27.51 5.42 32.15
CA TYR A 816 -27.20 6.74 32.68
C TYR A 816 -25.72 7.01 32.99
N GLY A 817 -24.82 6.06 32.75
CA GLY A 817 -23.37 6.27 32.84
C GLY A 817 -22.85 7.19 31.73
N GLN A 818 -21.80 7.97 32.04
CA GLN A 818 -21.10 8.77 31.02
C GLN A 818 -20.32 7.84 30.10
N CYS A 819 -20.48 8.03 28.79
CA CYS A 819 -19.86 7.22 27.74
C CYS A 819 -19.11 8.07 26.70
N GLY A 820 -18.91 9.36 26.95
CA GLY A 820 -18.23 10.24 26.02
C GLY A 820 -18.17 11.69 26.47
N GLY A 821 -17.47 12.49 25.68
CA GLY A 821 -17.16 13.89 25.94
C GLY A 821 -15.74 14.25 25.53
N SER A 822 -15.49 15.51 25.20
CA SER A 822 -14.18 16.01 24.77
C SER A 822 -13.06 15.76 25.79
N THR A 823 -13.37 15.71 27.08
CA THR A 823 -12.44 15.43 28.18
C THR A 823 -12.55 14.00 28.75
N TRP A 824 -13.45 13.17 28.21
CA TRP A 824 -13.68 11.82 28.69
C TRP A 824 -12.51 10.88 28.33
N ASN A 825 -12.11 10.05 29.30
CA ASN A 825 -11.01 9.08 29.19
C ASN A 825 -11.39 7.65 29.61
N GLY A 826 -12.63 7.45 30.05
CA GLY A 826 -13.16 6.14 30.43
C GLY A 826 -13.62 5.30 29.23
N SER A 827 -14.42 4.27 29.49
CA SER A 827 -15.04 3.45 28.45
C SER A 827 -16.05 4.26 27.65
N PHE A 828 -16.06 4.08 26.33
CA PHE A 828 -17.01 4.70 25.39
C PHE A 828 -18.16 3.78 25.00
N GLN A 829 -18.20 2.58 25.59
CA GLN A 829 -19.26 1.61 25.32
C GLN A 829 -20.37 1.66 26.35
N CYS A 830 -21.58 1.36 25.93
CA CYS A 830 -22.73 1.16 26.80
C CYS A 830 -23.06 -0.32 26.95
N ALA A 831 -23.69 -0.69 28.07
CA ALA A 831 -24.20 -2.04 28.28
C ALA A 831 -25.18 -2.44 27.17
N THR A 832 -25.28 -3.74 26.90
CA THR A 832 -26.12 -4.28 25.82
C THR A 832 -27.55 -3.74 25.89
N GLY A 833 -28.06 -3.25 24.75
CA GLY A 833 -29.38 -2.65 24.64
C GLY A 833 -29.40 -1.12 24.80
N LEU A 834 -28.31 -0.52 25.27
CA LEU A 834 -28.19 0.94 25.43
C LEU A 834 -27.34 1.57 24.32
N THR A 835 -27.59 2.84 24.02
CA THR A 835 -26.84 3.61 23.02
C THR A 835 -26.18 4.83 23.65
N CYS A 836 -24.90 5.05 23.35
CA CYS A 836 -24.20 6.25 23.78
C CYS A 836 -24.74 7.46 22.99
N THR A 837 -25.44 8.35 23.69
CA THR A 837 -26.10 9.51 23.10
C THR A 837 -25.40 10.78 23.54
N ALA A 838 -24.91 11.57 22.58
CA ALA A 838 -24.33 12.88 22.87
C ALA A 838 -25.40 13.83 23.42
N LYS A 839 -25.06 14.55 24.50
CA LYS A 839 -25.88 15.63 25.05
C LYS A 839 -25.31 17.00 24.67
N ASP A 840 -23.99 17.12 24.76
CA ASP A 840 -23.20 18.26 24.29
C ASP A 840 -21.77 17.80 23.95
N ALA A 841 -20.86 18.75 23.70
CA ALA A 841 -19.47 18.47 23.34
C ALA A 841 -18.65 17.82 24.49
N TYR A 842 -19.07 17.98 25.74
CA TYR A 842 -18.37 17.54 26.95
C TYR A 842 -19.00 16.30 27.58
N TYR A 843 -20.23 15.95 27.20
CA TYR A 843 -20.98 14.87 27.83
C TYR A 843 -21.78 14.02 26.84
N SER A 844 -21.59 12.71 26.92
CA SER A 844 -22.45 11.69 26.29
C SER A 844 -22.85 10.66 27.33
N GLN A 845 -24.06 10.10 27.20
CA GLN A 845 -24.64 9.20 28.21
C GLN A 845 -25.28 7.97 27.57
N CYS A 846 -25.21 6.84 28.26
CA CYS A 846 -25.91 5.61 27.85
C CYS A 846 -27.41 5.69 28.15
N LEU A 847 -28.24 5.57 27.11
CA LEU A 847 -29.70 5.63 27.17
C LEU A 847 -30.35 4.39 26.55
#